data_AF-A0A660YVN8-F1
#
_entry.id   AF-A0A660YVN8-F1
#
_cell.length_a   1.000
_cell.length_b   1.000
_cell.length_c   1.000
_cell.angle_alpha   90.00
_cell.angle_beta   90.00
_cell.angle_gamma   90.00
#
_symmetry.space_group_name_H-M   'P 1'
#
loop_
_entity.id
_entity.type
_entity.pdbx_description
1 polymer ?
#
loop_
_entity_poly.entity_id
_entity_poly.type
_entity_poly.pdbx_seq_one_letter_code
_entity_poly.pdbx_strand_id
1 'polypeptide(L)'
;YTYTYNATTQQLIDALNDNQIFAIYSGHGGTYSWADGPQLSQAQVEALTNIWYPYVYSFACITGSYHVDECFGETWLRTENGASTFYGSSVNSYWDEDDVLEKQIFYSMFEDDLTMVTPMFDQGKIYLVNHYGGITGTTLRYLEMYNLMGDPSMAVTMQIPPDTTPPDPITDLTTVNPTSNSITLNWTAPFDSTFGGIAAYDIRYSTTNITNENEFNNAPQRLLTGQSDTAGTPKVYTIDELNFNTTYYFAIKSKDIWDNISEMSNVPSNTTYYAPELSLSCDSMHCVVLPNSTHTDSIIISNVTTQNSTLDYFLELTNSTFPDNVQIQLVGMNETVNSSVGGTKEFPIEVNGFSFKGSGGPDPFGYKWKDSNEPDGPEYVWNDISSTGTEVTNWVPTGTFDPLDEGTAGPFAIGFDFGFYGMDKTELYINTNGVISFANINTSIYSNEAIPTAGMPDDMIAPFWDDLDGRTQGTVHYLQDGNKFIIQFTNWQKYSGTGSLTFQVVLQSNNRIYFYYNNLVADLTSSTVGIENNDGSIGLQIVNSAAYLENELAVQIAADPEWLALNHLGGTLYNGTSAVIILNIDTDELELGEYSMDMVITSNDPNNPEVTIPIVMTVTNEIPVEFASLIAENVLDEVILKWQTASETNNMGFEVEKSEKLNVNGQTDWS
;
A
#
# COMPACT_ATOMS: atom_id res chain seq x y z
N TYR A 1 40.66 1.76 7.20
CA TYR A 1 41.78 1.77 6.22
C TYR A 1 42.90 0.91 6.82
N THR A 2 43.38 -0.18 6.22
CA THR A 2 44.30 -0.22 5.06
C THR A 2 44.41 -1.65 4.47
N TYR A 3 44.48 -1.80 3.14
CA TYR A 3 45.00 -2.97 2.38
C TYR A 3 46.36 -2.50 1.79
N THR A 4 47.47 -3.24 1.59
CA THR A 4 47.72 -4.52 0.92
C THR A 4 49.18 -4.94 1.19
N TYR A 5 49.51 -6.25 1.17
CA TYR A 5 50.79 -6.98 0.90
C TYR A 5 52.17 -6.48 1.43
N ASN A 6 52.39 -5.19 1.64
CA ASN A 6 53.64 -4.57 2.08
C ASN A 6 53.57 -3.98 3.50
N ALA A 7 52.46 -4.16 4.21
CA ALA A 7 52.36 -3.76 5.61
C ALA A 7 53.37 -4.55 6.45
N THR A 8 54.02 -3.89 7.39
CA THR A 8 54.88 -4.54 8.38
C THR A 8 54.04 -5.05 9.54
N THR A 9 54.51 -6.08 10.24
CA THR A 9 53.85 -6.56 11.48
C THR A 9 53.66 -5.44 12.50
N GLN A 10 54.60 -4.49 12.58
CA GLN A 10 54.46 -3.36 13.49
C GLN A 10 53.28 -2.45 13.10
N GLN A 11 53.08 -2.16 11.82
CA GLN A 11 51.93 -1.36 11.37
C GLN A 11 50.59 -2.04 11.66
N LEU A 12 50.52 -3.37 11.56
CA LEU A 12 49.34 -4.12 11.99
C LEU A 12 49.11 -3.99 13.50
N ILE A 13 50.15 -4.18 14.31
CA ILE A 13 50.06 -4.02 15.77
C ILE A 13 49.65 -2.60 16.15
N ASP A 14 50.25 -1.58 15.52
CA ASP A 14 49.93 -0.17 15.76
C ASP A 14 48.47 0.12 15.43
N ALA A 15 47.96 -0.41 14.30
CA ALA A 15 46.56 -0.27 13.93
C ALA A 15 45.63 -0.96 14.92
N LEU A 16 45.92 -2.20 15.33
CA LEU A 16 45.12 -2.92 16.32
C LEU A 16 45.07 -2.16 17.66
N ASN A 17 46.21 -1.62 18.10
CA ASN A 17 46.33 -0.81 19.32
C ASN A 17 45.64 0.56 19.22
N ASP A 18 45.35 1.06 18.01
CA ASP A 18 44.61 2.29 17.75
C ASP A 18 43.08 2.08 17.77
N ASN A 19 42.61 1.09 18.56
CA ASN A 19 41.21 0.88 18.91
C ASN A 19 40.25 0.71 17.71
N GLN A 20 40.61 -0.17 16.77
CA GLN A 20 39.77 -0.46 15.62
C GLN A 20 38.54 -1.30 16.01
N ILE A 21 37.42 -1.07 15.33
CA ILE A 21 36.17 -1.84 15.53
C ILE A 21 36.24 -3.20 14.82
N PHE A 22 36.89 -3.26 13.65
CA PHE A 22 37.05 -4.48 12.87
C PHE A 22 38.52 -4.78 12.60
N ALA A 23 38.88 -6.06 12.65
CA ALA A 23 40.13 -6.58 12.16
C ALA A 23 39.85 -7.70 11.15
N ILE A 24 39.91 -7.36 9.87
CA ILE A 24 39.59 -8.28 8.76
C ILE A 24 40.88 -8.67 8.07
N TYR A 25 41.17 -9.96 8.05
CA TYR A 25 42.38 -10.52 7.46
C TYR A 25 42.02 -11.56 6.40
N SER A 26 42.67 -11.47 5.25
CA SER A 26 42.55 -12.43 4.15
C SER A 26 43.95 -12.82 3.68
N GLY A 27 44.31 -14.09 3.84
CA GLY A 27 45.69 -14.56 3.61
C GLY A 27 45.96 -15.95 4.15
N HIS A 28 47.23 -16.32 4.28
CA HIS A 28 47.59 -17.64 4.81
C HIS A 28 47.45 -17.70 6.33
N GLY A 29 46.85 -18.77 6.83
CA GLY A 29 46.65 -19.02 8.26
C GLY A 29 47.29 -20.32 8.70
N GLY A 30 47.71 -20.35 9.96
CA GLY A 30 48.05 -21.57 10.66
C GLY A 30 47.26 -21.66 11.97
N THR A 31 47.32 -22.82 12.63
CA THR A 31 46.62 -23.06 13.89
C THR A 31 46.92 -22.01 14.97
N TYR A 32 48.08 -21.34 14.89
CA TYR A 32 48.59 -20.42 15.92
C TYR A 32 48.95 -19.02 15.39
N SER A 33 48.61 -18.68 14.14
CA SER A 33 49.05 -17.41 13.55
C SER A 33 48.35 -17.05 12.24
N TRP A 34 48.36 -15.76 11.90
CA TRP A 34 48.38 -15.30 10.52
C TRP A 34 49.81 -15.38 9.96
N ALA A 35 49.96 -16.02 8.80
CA ALA A 35 51.24 -16.51 8.30
C ALA A 35 51.95 -15.55 7.34
N ASP A 36 51.22 -14.65 6.68
CA ASP A 36 51.80 -13.61 5.82
C ASP A 36 50.91 -12.37 5.69
N GLY A 37 51.48 -11.29 5.15
CA GLY A 37 50.72 -10.10 4.75
C GLY A 37 50.09 -9.20 5.83
N PRO A 38 50.64 -8.92 7.04
CA PRO A 38 51.87 -9.34 7.72
C PRO A 38 51.65 -10.45 8.77
N GLN A 39 52.75 -11.05 9.25
CA GLN A 39 52.70 -12.10 10.28
C GLN A 39 52.19 -11.59 11.62
N LEU A 40 51.32 -12.36 12.26
CA LEU A 40 50.82 -12.14 13.61
C LEU A 40 50.70 -13.48 14.35
N SER A 41 51.43 -13.62 15.46
CA SER A 41 51.47 -14.82 16.30
C SER A 41 50.66 -14.65 17.59
N GLN A 42 50.31 -15.76 18.26
CA GLN A 42 49.66 -15.75 19.58
C GLN A 42 50.38 -14.84 20.58
N ALA A 43 51.71 -14.92 20.68
CA ALA A 43 52.51 -14.08 21.57
C ALA A 43 52.41 -12.57 21.27
N GLN A 44 52.09 -12.20 20.03
CA GLN A 44 51.87 -10.79 19.66
C GLN A 44 50.44 -10.34 19.95
N VAL A 45 49.46 -11.23 19.82
CA VAL A 45 48.08 -11.00 20.27
C VAL A 45 48.05 -10.80 21.80
N GLU A 46 48.75 -11.66 22.54
CA GLU A 46 48.94 -11.56 24.00
C GLU A 46 49.59 -10.24 24.45
N ALA A 47 50.33 -9.59 23.56
CA ALA A 47 51.07 -8.35 23.83
C ALA A 47 50.35 -7.08 23.32
N LEU A 48 49.14 -7.20 22.78
CA LEU A 48 48.35 -6.05 22.36
C LEU A 48 47.98 -5.16 23.56
N THR A 49 47.70 -3.89 23.28
CA THR A 49 47.36 -2.86 24.28
C THR A 49 46.13 -2.06 23.91
N ASN A 50 45.32 -2.52 22.96
CA ASN A 50 44.03 -1.92 22.63
C ASN A 50 43.09 -1.95 23.83
N ILE A 51 42.27 -0.90 23.93
CA ILE A 51 41.19 -0.77 24.91
C ILE A 51 39.82 -0.95 24.27
N TRP A 52 39.74 -0.97 22.94
CA TRP A 52 38.57 -1.43 22.18
C TRP A 52 38.85 -2.82 21.62
N TYR A 53 37.87 -3.70 21.71
CA TYR A 53 37.99 -5.11 21.36
C TYR A 53 37.40 -5.35 19.97
N PRO A 54 38.23 -5.48 18.91
CA PRO A 54 37.72 -5.60 17.55
C PRO A 54 36.88 -6.87 17.35
N TYR A 55 35.99 -6.82 16.37
CA TYR A 55 35.41 -7.99 15.74
C TYR A 55 36.39 -8.50 14.68
N VAL A 56 36.91 -9.72 14.87
CA VAL A 56 37.95 -10.27 13.99
C VAL A 56 37.34 -11.24 12.99
N TYR A 57 37.52 -10.97 11.69
CA TYR A 57 37.17 -11.91 10.61
C TYR A 57 38.45 -12.38 9.95
N SER A 58 38.78 -13.67 10.15
CA SER A 58 40.00 -14.28 9.66
C SER A 58 39.71 -15.21 8.49
N PHE A 59 39.74 -14.68 7.27
CA PHE A 59 39.67 -15.42 6.01
C PHE A 59 41.00 -16.14 5.72
N ALA A 60 41.25 -17.19 6.49
CA ALA A 60 42.52 -17.90 6.50
C ALA A 60 42.35 -19.35 6.98
N CYS A 61 43.24 -20.24 6.51
CA CYS A 61 43.23 -21.64 6.88
C CYS A 61 43.41 -21.86 8.39
N ILE A 62 42.58 -22.73 8.98
CA ILE A 62 42.75 -23.37 10.30
C ILE A 62 42.99 -22.44 11.51
N THR A 63 42.76 -21.14 11.39
CA THR A 63 42.92 -20.18 12.50
C THR A 63 41.86 -20.38 13.59
N GLY A 64 40.73 -20.98 13.23
CA GLY A 64 39.63 -21.37 14.13
C GLY A 64 39.60 -22.86 14.44
N SER A 65 40.71 -23.59 14.31
CA SER A 65 40.78 -25.04 14.57
C SER A 65 40.75 -25.37 16.07
N TYR A 66 39.57 -25.31 16.71
CA TYR A 66 39.33 -25.61 18.13
C TYR A 66 39.51 -27.09 18.55
N HIS A 67 40.16 -27.90 17.71
CA HIS A 67 40.52 -29.29 18.01
C HIS A 67 41.88 -29.42 18.71
N VAL A 68 42.58 -28.32 18.96
CA VAL A 68 43.82 -28.26 19.74
C VAL A 68 43.57 -27.57 21.09
N ASP A 69 44.55 -27.60 22.01
CA ASP A 69 44.40 -27.03 23.36
C ASP A 69 44.07 -25.51 23.34
N GLU A 70 44.68 -24.77 22.42
CA GLU A 70 44.38 -23.37 22.14
C GLU A 70 44.79 -22.99 20.72
N CYS A 71 43.81 -22.70 19.86
CA CYS A 71 44.06 -22.17 18.51
C CYS A 71 44.16 -20.64 18.50
N PHE A 72 44.55 -20.08 17.36
CA PHE A 72 44.77 -18.64 17.20
C PHE A 72 43.53 -17.82 17.56
N GLY A 73 42.34 -18.22 17.08
CA GLY A 73 41.09 -17.53 17.41
C GLY A 73 40.74 -17.55 18.90
N GLU A 74 41.08 -18.63 19.62
CA GLU A 74 40.87 -18.71 21.07
C GLU A 74 41.79 -17.76 21.83
N THR A 75 43.05 -17.58 21.40
CA THR A 75 43.99 -16.63 22.02
C THR A 75 43.48 -15.19 21.95
N TRP A 76 42.86 -14.82 20.84
CA TRP A 76 42.23 -13.50 20.70
C TRP A 76 41.13 -13.27 21.73
N LEU A 77 40.40 -14.30 22.16
CA LEU A 77 39.33 -14.14 23.16
C LEU A 77 39.78 -14.32 24.60
N ARG A 78 40.85 -15.09 24.82
CA ARG A 78 41.39 -15.40 26.15
C ARG A 78 42.34 -14.31 26.67
N THR A 79 42.86 -13.45 25.79
CA THR A 79 43.77 -12.36 26.14
C THR A 79 43.01 -11.11 26.62
N GLU A 80 43.53 -10.44 27.66
CA GLU A 80 42.94 -9.23 28.26
C GLU A 80 42.73 -8.08 27.26
N ASN A 81 43.63 -7.92 26.29
CA ASN A 81 43.64 -6.90 25.24
C ASN A 81 43.43 -7.52 23.84
N GLY A 82 42.65 -8.60 23.72
CA GLY A 82 42.40 -9.28 22.46
C GLY A 82 41.22 -8.70 21.67
N ALA A 83 40.24 -9.55 21.34
CA ALA A 83 39.06 -9.25 20.53
C ALA A 83 37.75 -9.56 21.26
N SER A 84 36.65 -8.99 20.75
CA SER A 84 35.29 -9.31 21.22
C SER A 84 34.79 -10.63 20.64
N THR A 85 35.05 -10.84 19.36
CA THR A 85 34.68 -12.05 18.62
C THR A 85 35.75 -12.40 17.60
N PHE A 86 35.79 -13.68 17.22
CA PHE A 86 36.68 -14.17 16.19
C PHE A 86 35.93 -15.16 15.28
N TYR A 87 35.78 -14.83 14.00
CA TYR A 87 35.42 -15.80 12.97
C TYR A 87 36.68 -16.38 12.34
N GLY A 88 36.80 -17.70 12.35
CA GLY A 88 37.90 -18.41 11.71
C GLY A 88 37.46 -19.75 11.16
N SER A 89 38.20 -20.24 10.17
CA SER A 89 37.95 -21.55 9.60
C SER A 89 38.54 -22.64 10.49
N SER A 90 37.76 -23.69 10.77
CA SER A 90 38.21 -24.88 11.52
C SER A 90 39.06 -25.84 10.66
N VAL A 91 38.98 -25.70 9.34
CA VAL A 91 39.75 -26.48 8.34
C VAL A 91 40.40 -25.53 7.32
N ASN A 92 41.08 -26.07 6.29
CA ASN A 92 41.63 -25.22 5.22
C ASN A 92 40.51 -24.52 4.44
N SER A 93 40.63 -23.21 4.26
CA SER A 93 39.77 -22.40 3.39
C SER A 93 40.35 -22.31 1.96
N TYR A 94 39.60 -21.73 1.04
CA TYR A 94 39.95 -21.58 -0.37
C TYR A 94 39.86 -20.12 -0.82
N TRP A 95 40.72 -19.72 -1.74
CA TRP A 95 40.89 -18.31 -2.14
C TRP A 95 39.63 -17.71 -2.77
N ASP A 96 39.04 -18.39 -3.75
CA ASP A 96 37.92 -17.83 -4.52
C ASP A 96 36.65 -17.73 -3.65
N GLU A 97 36.40 -18.75 -2.82
CA GLU A 97 35.26 -18.77 -1.92
C GLU A 97 35.41 -17.79 -0.74
N ASP A 98 36.62 -17.59 -0.19
CA ASP A 98 36.88 -16.56 0.83
C ASP A 98 36.70 -15.15 0.25
N ASP A 99 37.18 -14.87 -0.97
CA ASP A 99 36.99 -13.57 -1.64
C ASP A 99 35.51 -13.24 -1.89
N VAL A 100 34.71 -14.24 -2.26
CA VAL A 100 33.26 -14.06 -2.39
C VAL A 100 32.62 -13.83 -1.02
N LEU A 101 32.92 -14.67 -0.02
CA LEU A 101 32.33 -14.57 1.31
C LEU A 101 32.62 -13.19 1.95
N GLU A 102 33.87 -12.72 1.86
CA GLU A 102 34.27 -11.41 2.38
C GLU A 102 33.42 -10.27 1.78
N LYS A 103 33.25 -10.24 0.46
CA LYS A 103 32.41 -9.23 -0.22
C LYS A 103 30.95 -9.31 0.20
N GLN A 104 30.42 -10.52 0.33
CA GLN A 104 29.02 -10.72 0.72
C GLN A 104 28.75 -10.33 2.17
N ILE A 105 29.73 -10.49 3.06
CA ILE A 105 29.61 -10.00 4.43
C ILE A 105 29.58 -8.47 4.46
N PHE A 106 30.41 -7.79 3.67
CA PHE A 106 30.32 -6.33 3.56
C PHE A 106 28.97 -5.86 2.99
N TYR A 107 28.44 -6.57 2.00
CA TYR A 107 27.09 -6.30 1.48
C TYR A 107 26.05 -6.43 2.60
N SER A 108 26.09 -7.53 3.36
CA SER A 108 25.16 -7.72 4.48
C SER A 108 25.29 -6.68 5.60
N MET A 109 26.49 -6.12 5.78
CA MET A 109 26.74 -5.08 6.78
C MET A 109 26.18 -3.72 6.36
N PHE A 110 26.36 -3.33 5.11
CA PHE A 110 26.10 -1.96 4.66
C PHE A 110 24.83 -1.80 3.83
N GLU A 111 24.45 -2.81 3.05
CA GLU A 111 23.28 -2.77 2.18
C GLU A 111 22.06 -3.41 2.86
N ASP A 112 22.25 -4.50 3.60
CA ASP A 112 21.16 -5.13 4.37
C ASP A 112 20.98 -4.53 5.77
N ASP A 113 21.84 -3.57 6.16
CA ASP A 113 21.85 -2.91 7.48
C ASP A 113 21.85 -3.88 8.68
N LEU A 114 22.51 -5.03 8.53
CA LEU A 114 22.59 -6.01 9.61
C LEU A 114 23.60 -5.58 10.66
N THR A 115 23.11 -5.21 11.84
CA THR A 115 23.90 -4.64 12.95
C THR A 115 24.29 -5.67 14.01
N MET A 116 24.17 -6.97 13.75
CA MET A 116 24.59 -8.03 14.68
C MET A 116 25.65 -8.93 14.05
N VAL A 117 26.69 -9.27 14.82
CA VAL A 117 27.88 -9.99 14.34
C VAL A 117 27.54 -11.31 13.63
N THR A 118 26.63 -12.11 14.17
CA THR A 118 26.28 -13.42 13.58
C THR A 118 25.28 -13.31 12.43
N PRO A 119 24.14 -12.60 12.57
CA PRO A 119 23.23 -12.38 11.45
C PRO A 119 23.92 -11.85 10.19
N MET A 120 24.84 -10.88 10.35
CA MET A 120 25.66 -10.36 9.26
C MET A 120 26.51 -11.45 8.59
N PHE A 121 27.30 -12.20 9.38
CA PHE A 121 28.19 -13.22 8.82
C PHE A 121 27.42 -14.39 8.17
N ASP A 122 26.32 -14.83 8.78
CA ASP A 122 25.47 -15.90 8.26
C ASP A 122 24.71 -15.46 7.01
N GLN A 123 24.29 -14.20 6.90
CA GLN A 123 23.74 -13.66 5.66
C GLN A 123 24.78 -13.66 4.53
N GLY A 124 26.03 -13.28 4.83
CA GLY A 124 27.14 -13.41 3.89
C GLY A 124 27.36 -14.85 3.41
N LYS A 125 27.22 -15.85 4.31
CA LYS A 125 27.26 -17.27 3.95
C LYS A 125 26.07 -17.69 3.06
N ILE A 126 24.86 -17.18 3.31
CA ILE A 126 23.69 -17.43 2.46
C ILE A 126 23.95 -16.88 1.05
N TYR A 127 24.49 -15.67 0.94
CA TYR A 127 24.87 -15.12 -0.36
C TYR A 127 25.98 -15.90 -1.06
N LEU A 128 26.96 -16.44 -0.32
CA LEU A 128 27.95 -17.35 -0.87
C LEU A 128 27.29 -18.61 -1.46
N VAL A 129 26.34 -19.22 -0.74
CA VAL A 129 25.56 -20.37 -1.24
C VAL A 129 24.83 -20.01 -2.53
N ASN A 130 24.17 -18.85 -2.58
CA ASN A 130 23.45 -18.38 -3.75
C ASN A 130 24.38 -18.10 -4.93
N HIS A 131 25.56 -17.51 -4.68
CA HIS A 131 26.57 -17.21 -5.70
C HIS A 131 27.02 -18.48 -6.45
N TYR A 132 27.19 -19.60 -5.74
CA TYR A 132 27.58 -20.89 -6.33
C TYR A 132 26.38 -21.76 -6.75
N GLY A 133 25.16 -21.21 -6.77
CA GLY A 133 23.96 -21.89 -7.28
C GLY A 133 23.33 -22.92 -6.32
N GLY A 134 23.58 -22.81 -5.01
CA GLY A 134 22.97 -23.62 -3.96
C GLY A 134 23.95 -24.39 -3.09
N ILE A 135 23.42 -25.32 -2.29
CA ILE A 135 24.22 -26.16 -1.38
C ILE A 135 24.94 -27.24 -2.18
N THR A 136 26.27 -27.10 -2.26
CA THR A 136 27.22 -28.04 -2.87
C THR A 136 28.16 -28.56 -1.78
N GLY A 137 29.02 -29.54 -2.10
CA GLY A 137 30.04 -29.98 -1.14
C GLY A 137 30.97 -28.85 -0.68
N THR A 138 31.27 -27.89 -1.57
CA THR A 138 32.11 -26.73 -1.25
C THR A 138 31.37 -25.70 -0.40
N THR A 139 30.15 -25.32 -0.77
CA THR A 139 29.39 -24.33 0.01
C THR A 139 28.92 -24.89 1.34
N LEU A 140 28.55 -26.18 1.42
CA LEU A 140 28.28 -26.86 2.69
C LEU A 140 29.50 -26.82 3.62
N ARG A 141 30.70 -27.10 3.09
CA ARG A 141 31.94 -26.97 3.85
C ARG A 141 32.10 -25.55 4.43
N TYR A 142 31.77 -24.51 3.66
CA TYR A 142 31.86 -23.12 4.12
C TYR A 142 30.85 -22.77 5.22
N LEU A 143 29.64 -23.33 5.14
CA LEU A 143 28.63 -23.22 6.21
C LEU A 143 29.13 -23.84 7.52
N GLU A 144 29.83 -24.97 7.44
CA GLU A 144 30.32 -25.74 8.60
C GLU A 144 31.66 -25.24 9.16
N MET A 145 32.57 -24.74 8.31
CA MET A 145 33.95 -24.49 8.71
C MET A 145 34.18 -23.12 9.35
N TYR A 146 33.48 -22.07 8.92
CA TYR A 146 33.60 -20.74 9.52
C TYR A 146 32.74 -20.66 10.77
N ASN A 147 33.40 -20.73 11.92
CA ASN A 147 32.76 -20.76 13.21
C ASN A 147 33.05 -19.46 13.96
N LEU A 148 32.02 -18.96 14.64
CA LEU A 148 32.19 -17.89 15.61
C LEU A 148 32.82 -18.45 16.88
N MET A 149 33.83 -17.76 17.37
CA MET A 149 34.26 -17.81 18.76
C MET A 149 33.90 -16.46 19.39
N GLY A 150 33.17 -16.48 20.52
CA GLY A 150 32.68 -15.27 21.18
C GLY A 150 31.15 -15.28 21.31
N ASP A 151 30.56 -14.11 21.53
CA ASP A 151 29.11 -13.95 21.70
C ASP A 151 28.42 -13.65 20.36
N PRO A 152 27.50 -14.51 19.89
CA PRO A 152 26.82 -14.31 18.60
C PRO A 152 25.86 -13.13 18.57
N SER A 153 25.44 -12.65 19.74
CA SER A 153 24.44 -11.59 19.90
C SER A 153 25.03 -10.18 19.98
N MET A 154 26.35 -10.03 19.81
CA MET A 154 26.99 -8.72 19.88
C MET A 154 26.51 -7.82 18.74
N ALA A 155 26.04 -6.63 19.12
CA ALA A 155 25.68 -5.58 18.18
C ALA A 155 26.93 -4.84 17.71
N VAL A 156 27.07 -4.71 16.39
CA VAL A 156 28.00 -3.80 15.76
C VAL A 156 27.25 -2.49 15.55
N THR A 157 27.69 -1.43 16.20
CA THR A 157 27.15 -0.09 15.95
C THR A 157 27.99 0.61 14.89
N MET A 158 27.33 1.16 13.87
CA MET A 158 27.98 2.12 12.98
C MET A 158 28.28 3.37 13.81
N GLN A 159 29.55 3.56 14.17
CA GLN A 159 29.99 4.79 14.79
C GLN A 159 30.41 5.76 13.70
N ILE A 160 29.48 6.62 13.28
CA ILE A 160 29.85 7.80 12.51
C ILE A 160 30.65 8.69 13.50
N PRO A 161 31.83 9.19 13.14
CA PRO A 161 32.54 10.15 13.98
C PRO A 161 31.71 11.42 14.17
N PRO A 162 31.65 12.00 15.38
CA PRO A 162 31.00 13.29 15.58
C PRO A 162 31.56 14.34 14.61
N ASP A 163 30.69 14.95 13.81
CA ASP A 163 31.02 16.15 13.03
C ASP A 163 30.54 17.40 13.79
N THR A 164 31.33 18.46 13.71
CA THR A 164 30.99 19.79 14.24
C THR A 164 30.96 20.86 13.13
N THR A 165 31.25 20.46 11.90
CA THR A 165 31.33 21.33 10.73
C THR A 165 29.97 21.36 10.06
N PRO A 166 29.30 22.51 9.95
CA PRO A 166 28.04 22.59 9.24
C PRO A 166 28.20 22.42 7.72
N PRO A 167 27.12 22.01 7.02
CA PRO A 167 27.12 22.01 5.57
C PRO A 167 27.35 23.40 4.96
N ASP A 168 27.87 23.44 3.74
CA ASP A 168 27.94 24.67 2.95
C ASP A 168 26.53 25.24 2.69
N PRO A 169 26.38 26.56 2.48
CA PRO A 169 25.09 27.13 2.11
C PRO A 169 24.70 26.73 0.68
N ILE A 170 23.40 26.50 0.45
CA ILE A 170 22.83 26.35 -0.89
C ILE A 170 22.95 27.70 -1.63
N THR A 171 23.51 27.70 -2.84
CA THR A 171 23.75 28.93 -3.63
C THR A 171 22.93 29.03 -4.91
N ASP A 172 22.22 27.95 -5.28
CA ASP A 172 21.51 27.80 -6.55
C ASP A 172 20.00 27.60 -6.35
N LEU A 173 19.44 27.97 -5.19
CA LEU A 173 18.01 27.86 -4.94
C LEU A 173 17.25 28.73 -5.96
N THR A 174 16.32 28.11 -6.68
CA THR A 174 15.48 28.75 -7.68
C THR A 174 14.01 28.39 -7.47
N THR A 175 13.13 29.23 -8.00
CA THR A 175 11.67 29.02 -7.99
C THR A 175 11.18 28.89 -9.43
N VAL A 176 10.31 27.92 -9.69
CA VAL A 176 9.73 27.63 -11.01
C VAL A 176 8.27 27.24 -10.89
N ASN A 177 7.58 27.16 -12.03
CA ASN A 177 6.21 26.63 -12.16
C ASN A 177 5.22 27.16 -11.11
N PRO A 178 5.05 28.49 -10.95
CA PRO A 178 4.02 29.01 -10.06
C PRO A 178 2.63 28.57 -10.55
N THR A 179 1.80 28.12 -9.64
CA THR A 179 0.37 27.89 -9.82
C THR A 179 -0.39 28.99 -9.05
N SER A 180 -1.72 28.91 -9.00
CA SER A 180 -2.54 29.81 -8.19
C SER A 180 -2.25 29.71 -6.69
N ASN A 181 -1.87 28.53 -6.18
CA ASN A 181 -1.70 28.28 -4.74
C ASN A 181 -0.40 27.53 -4.40
N SER A 182 0.53 27.36 -5.34
CA SER A 182 1.79 26.64 -5.10
C SER A 182 2.95 27.16 -5.94
N ILE A 183 4.18 26.94 -5.46
CA ILE A 183 5.44 27.28 -6.15
C ILE A 183 6.43 26.12 -5.96
N THR A 184 7.07 25.68 -7.04
CA THR A 184 8.11 24.65 -7.01
C THR A 184 9.50 25.27 -6.80
N LEU A 185 10.29 24.68 -5.90
CA LEU A 185 11.66 25.04 -5.57
C LEU A 185 12.62 24.01 -6.14
N ASN A 186 13.73 24.47 -6.71
CA ASN A 186 14.83 23.62 -7.19
C ASN A 186 16.16 24.08 -6.60
N TRP A 187 17.00 23.14 -6.16
CA TRP A 187 18.37 23.40 -5.68
C TRP A 187 19.25 22.15 -5.83
N THR A 188 20.55 22.29 -5.55
CA THR A 188 21.44 21.13 -5.37
C THR A 188 21.88 21.00 -3.92
N ALA A 189 22.02 19.75 -3.46
CA ALA A 189 22.53 19.46 -2.13
C ALA A 189 23.94 20.06 -1.97
N PRO A 190 24.20 20.86 -0.93
CA PRO A 190 25.52 21.44 -0.70
C PRO A 190 26.51 20.37 -0.24
N PHE A 191 27.80 20.73 -0.22
CA PHE A 191 28.82 19.88 0.36
C PHE A 191 28.74 19.88 1.88
N ASP A 192 28.97 18.71 2.46
CA ASP A 192 29.16 18.49 3.90
C ASP A 192 30.27 17.45 4.10
N SER A 193 31.03 17.56 5.19
CA SER A 193 32.12 16.63 5.50
C SER A 193 31.66 15.32 6.13
N THR A 194 30.42 15.27 6.63
CA THR A 194 29.87 14.10 7.29
C THR A 194 29.60 12.97 6.31
N PHE A 195 29.87 11.74 6.76
CA PHE A 195 29.46 10.54 6.04
C PHE A 195 27.93 10.52 5.86
N GLY A 196 27.45 10.40 4.62
CA GLY A 196 26.03 10.44 4.28
C GLY A 196 25.51 11.82 3.85
N GLY A 197 26.32 12.88 3.98
CA GLY A 197 26.01 14.23 3.49
C GLY A 197 24.85 14.89 4.26
N ILE A 198 23.90 15.47 3.51
CA ILE A 198 22.77 16.23 4.09
C ILE A 198 21.69 15.27 4.58
N ALA A 199 21.27 15.46 5.83
CA ALA A 199 20.25 14.67 6.52
C ALA A 199 18.86 15.33 6.52
N ALA A 200 18.81 16.66 6.45
CA ALA A 200 17.55 17.40 6.37
C ALA A 200 17.67 18.79 5.72
N TYR A 201 16.54 19.34 5.28
CA TYR A 201 16.40 20.71 4.81
C TYR A 201 15.30 21.44 5.59
N ASP A 202 15.64 22.59 6.18
CA ASP A 202 14.71 23.56 6.77
C ASP A 202 14.33 24.59 5.70
N ILE A 203 13.14 24.46 5.12
CA ILE A 203 12.62 25.33 4.07
C ILE A 203 11.72 26.39 4.72
N ARG A 204 12.00 27.66 4.42
CA ARG A 204 11.27 28.82 4.90
C ARG A 204 10.69 29.63 3.75
N TYR A 205 9.50 30.18 3.97
CA TYR A 205 8.83 31.03 2.99
C TYR A 205 8.11 32.20 3.67
N SER A 206 8.09 33.36 3.03
CA SER A 206 7.48 34.58 3.58
C SER A 206 6.96 35.52 2.50
N THR A 207 5.93 36.31 2.81
CA THR A 207 5.45 37.40 1.93
C THR A 207 6.30 38.67 2.04
N THR A 208 7.25 38.70 2.95
CA THR A 208 8.29 39.73 3.06
C THR A 208 9.65 39.10 2.79
N ASN A 209 10.56 39.87 2.20
CA ASN A 209 11.90 39.37 1.91
C ASN A 209 12.60 38.87 3.17
N ILE A 210 13.28 37.72 3.08
CA ILE A 210 14.04 37.12 4.17
C ILE A 210 15.49 37.56 3.98
N THR A 211 15.99 38.41 4.86
CA THR A 211 17.31 39.06 4.73
C THR A 211 18.28 38.73 5.85
N ASN A 212 17.78 38.15 6.94
CA ASN A 212 18.58 37.81 8.11
C ASN A 212 18.01 36.61 8.87
N GLU A 213 18.81 36.12 9.82
CA GLU A 213 18.53 34.95 10.65
C GLU A 213 17.23 35.06 11.47
N ASN A 214 16.92 36.25 11.98
CA ASN A 214 15.70 36.44 12.77
C ASN A 214 14.45 36.35 11.89
N GLU A 215 14.51 36.87 10.66
CA GLU A 215 13.44 36.73 9.68
C GLU A 215 13.27 35.27 9.23
N PHE A 216 14.37 34.55 9.00
CA PHE A 216 14.34 33.14 8.63
C PHE A 216 13.64 32.29 9.71
N ASN A 217 14.06 32.44 10.98
CA ASN A 217 13.53 31.63 12.07
C ASN A 217 12.05 31.93 12.40
N ASN A 218 11.59 33.15 12.11
CA ASN A 218 10.18 33.55 12.31
C ASN A 218 9.28 33.26 11.11
N ALA A 219 9.84 32.94 9.94
CA ALA A 219 9.07 32.58 8.76
C ALA A 219 8.45 31.17 8.90
N PRO A 220 7.25 30.93 8.32
CA PRO A 220 6.67 29.60 8.19
C PRO A 220 7.67 28.54 7.71
N GLN A 221 7.59 27.34 8.30
CA GLN A 221 8.53 26.24 8.10
C GLN A 221 7.90 25.05 7.38
N ARG A 222 8.64 24.47 6.43
CA ARG A 222 8.47 23.09 5.96
C ARG A 222 9.80 22.35 6.14
N LEU A 223 9.77 21.23 6.86
CA LEU A 223 10.97 20.45 7.17
C LEU A 223 10.98 19.17 6.34
N LEU A 224 12.06 18.95 5.61
CA LEU A 224 12.32 17.70 4.87
C LEU A 224 13.40 16.93 5.61
N THR A 225 13.08 15.80 6.23
CA THR A 225 14.00 14.97 7.03
C THR A 225 14.34 13.64 6.34
N GLY A 226 15.21 12.83 6.95
CA GLY A 226 15.52 11.47 6.49
C GLY A 226 16.26 11.44 5.15
N GLN A 227 16.99 12.49 4.84
CA GLN A 227 17.77 12.59 3.62
C GLN A 227 19.14 11.92 3.82
N SER A 228 19.79 11.54 2.71
CA SER A 228 21.21 11.20 2.68
C SER A 228 21.79 11.70 1.36
N ASP A 229 21.85 13.02 1.24
CA ASP A 229 22.21 13.65 -0.03
C ASP A 229 23.68 14.03 -0.08
N THR A 230 24.38 13.44 -1.03
CA THR A 230 25.73 13.85 -1.40
C THR A 230 25.72 15.17 -2.16
N ALA A 231 26.82 15.92 -2.08
CA ALA A 231 27.00 17.19 -2.77
C ALA A 231 26.68 17.09 -4.28
N GLY A 232 25.86 18.01 -4.78
CA GLY A 232 25.44 18.07 -6.18
C GLY A 232 24.19 17.27 -6.52
N THR A 233 23.61 16.51 -5.58
CA THR A 233 22.31 15.84 -5.78
C THR A 233 21.21 16.88 -6.05
N PRO A 234 20.51 16.82 -7.19
CA PRO A 234 19.41 17.74 -7.48
C PRO A 234 18.21 17.50 -6.56
N LYS A 235 17.55 18.58 -6.15
CA LYS A 235 16.36 18.57 -5.30
C LYS A 235 15.24 19.43 -5.87
N VAL A 236 14.03 18.93 -5.69
CA VAL A 236 12.77 19.55 -6.12
C VAL A 236 11.77 19.44 -4.97
N TYR A 237 11.10 20.53 -4.64
CA TYR A 237 10.04 20.54 -3.62
C TYR A 237 8.97 21.58 -3.96
N THR A 238 7.69 21.22 -3.89
CA THR A 238 6.58 22.17 -4.12
C THR A 238 6.00 22.63 -2.79
N ILE A 239 6.00 23.96 -2.57
CA ILE A 239 5.29 24.59 -1.46
C ILE A 239 3.88 24.93 -1.96
N ASP A 240 2.87 24.36 -1.32
CA ASP A 240 1.45 24.53 -1.61
C ASP A 240 0.74 25.39 -0.54
N GLU A 241 -0.60 25.47 -0.61
CA GLU A 241 -1.45 26.25 0.29
C GLU A 241 -1.06 27.74 0.38
N LEU A 242 -0.48 28.27 -0.70
CA LEU A 242 -0.08 29.67 -0.80
C LEU A 242 -1.27 30.55 -1.19
N ASN A 243 -1.27 31.79 -0.69
CA ASN A 243 -2.29 32.76 -1.07
C ASN A 243 -2.18 33.13 -2.55
N PHE A 244 -3.33 33.39 -3.19
CA PHE A 244 -3.40 33.83 -4.59
C PHE A 244 -2.71 35.18 -4.84
N ASN A 245 -2.15 35.36 -6.03
CA ASN A 245 -1.52 36.60 -6.51
C ASN A 245 -0.60 37.26 -5.46
N THR A 246 0.21 36.44 -4.80
CA THR A 246 1.05 36.84 -3.67
C THR A 246 2.50 36.49 -3.95
N THR A 247 3.39 37.48 -3.80
CA THR A 247 4.82 37.25 -3.94
C THR A 247 5.37 36.63 -2.65
N TYR A 248 6.01 35.47 -2.80
CA TYR A 248 6.72 34.78 -1.72
C TYR A 248 8.22 34.79 -1.97
N TYR A 249 8.98 34.86 -0.87
CA TYR A 249 10.43 34.74 -0.80
C TYR A 249 10.78 33.44 -0.08
N PHE A 250 11.74 32.69 -0.60
CA PHE A 250 12.08 31.35 -0.11
C PHE A 250 13.54 31.29 0.32
N ALA A 251 13.82 30.58 1.41
CA ALA A 251 15.17 30.34 1.89
C ALA A 251 15.28 28.93 2.46
N ILE A 252 16.43 28.29 2.32
CA ILE A 252 16.68 26.94 2.82
C ILE A 252 17.96 26.92 3.67
N LYS A 253 17.94 26.13 4.75
CA LYS A 253 19.14 25.67 5.44
C LYS A 253 19.23 24.15 5.40
N SER A 254 20.44 23.64 5.23
CA SER A 254 20.70 22.20 5.25
C SER A 254 21.21 21.79 6.63
N LYS A 255 20.92 20.55 7.03
CA LYS A 255 21.32 19.97 8.30
C LYS A 255 21.99 18.63 8.05
N ASP A 256 23.14 18.38 8.67
CA ASP A 256 23.79 17.06 8.64
C ASP A 256 23.18 16.11 9.70
N ILE A 257 23.74 14.90 9.83
CA ILE A 257 23.27 13.89 10.80
C ILE A 257 23.64 14.24 12.26
N TRP A 258 24.54 15.21 12.47
CA TRP A 258 25.00 15.67 13.78
C TRP A 258 24.31 16.95 14.23
N ASP A 259 23.29 17.35 13.49
CA ASP A 259 22.51 18.55 13.69
C ASP A 259 23.28 19.88 13.50
N ASN A 260 24.42 19.85 12.79
CA ASN A 260 25.05 21.09 12.34
C ASN A 260 24.23 21.69 11.19
N ILE A 261 23.97 22.99 11.27
CA ILE A 261 23.06 23.71 10.36
C ILE A 261 23.85 24.70 9.51
N SER A 262 23.64 24.65 8.20
CA SER A 262 24.28 25.55 7.24
C SER A 262 23.90 27.02 7.46
N GLU A 263 24.68 27.92 6.86
CA GLU A 263 24.19 29.28 6.60
C GLU A 263 22.97 29.28 5.66
N MET A 264 22.23 30.39 5.66
CA MET A 264 21.03 30.55 4.84
C MET A 264 21.40 30.59 3.35
N SER A 265 20.56 29.97 2.51
CA SER A 265 20.70 30.01 1.06
C SER A 265 20.58 31.42 0.47
N ASN A 266 20.80 31.53 -0.85
CA ASN A 266 20.23 32.64 -1.62
C ASN A 266 18.68 32.65 -1.51
N VAL A 267 18.06 33.82 -1.70
CA VAL A 267 16.62 34.02 -1.44
C VAL A 267 15.88 34.39 -2.73
N PRO A 268 15.46 33.42 -3.57
CA PRO A 268 14.62 33.71 -4.72
C PRO A 268 13.20 34.10 -4.30
N SER A 269 12.49 34.76 -5.20
CA SER A 269 11.07 35.04 -5.06
C SER A 269 10.28 34.67 -6.31
N ASN A 270 9.01 34.32 -6.12
CA ASN A 270 8.06 34.12 -7.20
C ASN A 270 6.66 34.56 -6.74
N THR A 271 5.77 34.79 -7.69
CA THR A 271 4.39 35.22 -7.40
C THR A 271 3.44 34.14 -7.87
N THR A 272 2.57 33.68 -6.97
CA THR A 272 1.46 32.80 -7.32
C THR A 272 0.52 33.47 -8.31
N TYR A 273 -0.22 32.67 -9.07
CA TYR A 273 -1.21 33.17 -10.01
C TYR A 273 -2.50 33.66 -9.32
N TYR A 274 -3.38 34.29 -10.09
CA TYR A 274 -4.66 34.79 -9.56
C TYR A 274 -5.57 33.64 -9.14
N ALA A 275 -6.56 33.93 -8.29
CA ALA A 275 -7.57 32.95 -7.92
C ALA A 275 -8.30 32.44 -9.17
N PRO A 276 -8.50 31.11 -9.30
CA PRO A 276 -9.27 30.54 -10.40
C PRO A 276 -10.77 30.77 -10.19
N GLU A 277 -11.55 30.59 -11.26
CA GLU A 277 -13.01 30.66 -11.26
C GLU A 277 -13.54 29.39 -11.94
N LEU A 278 -14.18 28.54 -11.15
CA LEU A 278 -14.81 27.30 -11.58
C LEU A 278 -16.09 27.61 -12.36
N SER A 279 -16.25 26.96 -13.51
CA SER A 279 -17.50 26.96 -14.28
C SER A 279 -17.82 25.54 -14.74
N LEU A 280 -19.10 25.18 -14.64
CA LEU A 280 -19.61 23.85 -14.96
C LEU A 280 -20.62 23.95 -16.10
N SER A 281 -20.68 22.93 -16.97
CA SER A 281 -21.66 22.88 -18.06
C SER A 281 -23.11 22.74 -17.59
N CYS A 282 -23.33 22.21 -16.39
CA CYS A 282 -24.62 21.98 -15.77
C CYS A 282 -24.53 22.07 -14.24
N ASP A 283 -25.67 22.26 -13.58
CA ASP A 283 -25.82 22.26 -12.11
C ASP A 283 -26.47 20.96 -11.58
N SER A 284 -26.97 20.12 -12.48
CA SER A 284 -27.60 18.83 -12.22
C SER A 284 -27.61 18.00 -13.50
N MET A 285 -27.70 16.67 -13.36
CA MET A 285 -27.82 15.73 -14.47
C MET A 285 -29.00 14.80 -14.23
N HIS A 286 -29.84 14.62 -15.25
CA HIS A 286 -30.90 13.61 -15.24
C HIS A 286 -30.80 12.79 -16.52
N CYS A 287 -30.64 11.48 -16.38
CA CYS A 287 -30.56 10.56 -17.51
C CYS A 287 -31.66 9.50 -17.40
N VAL A 288 -32.19 9.10 -18.56
CA VAL A 288 -33.20 8.05 -18.66
C VAL A 288 -32.64 6.96 -19.56
N VAL A 289 -32.46 5.77 -19.00
CA VAL A 289 -31.69 4.68 -19.60
C VAL A 289 -32.48 3.38 -19.58
N LEU A 290 -32.18 2.50 -20.54
CA LEU A 290 -32.75 1.15 -20.56
C LEU A 290 -32.05 0.27 -19.51
N PRO A 291 -32.71 -0.77 -18.98
CA PRO A 291 -32.03 -1.78 -18.16
C PRO A 291 -31.02 -2.58 -18.99
N ASN A 292 -29.99 -3.10 -18.34
CA ASN A 292 -28.93 -3.94 -18.93
C ASN A 292 -28.22 -3.28 -20.12
N SER A 293 -27.85 -2.02 -19.97
CA SER A 293 -27.15 -1.26 -21.00
C SER A 293 -26.07 -0.35 -20.39
N THR A 294 -25.05 -0.05 -21.19
CA THR A 294 -24.07 0.97 -20.84
C THR A 294 -24.39 2.27 -21.58
N HIS A 295 -24.28 3.38 -20.87
CA HIS A 295 -24.50 4.72 -21.37
C HIS A 295 -23.34 5.62 -20.94
N THR A 296 -23.01 6.61 -21.76
CA THR A 296 -21.98 7.60 -21.39
C THR A 296 -22.55 8.99 -21.53
N ASP A 297 -22.36 9.80 -20.51
CA ASP A 297 -22.66 11.23 -20.54
C ASP A 297 -21.44 12.02 -20.05
N SER A 298 -21.49 13.35 -20.08
CA SER A 298 -20.35 14.16 -19.69
C SER A 298 -20.69 15.50 -19.07
N ILE A 299 -19.83 15.92 -18.14
CA ILE A 299 -19.85 17.25 -17.54
C ILE A 299 -18.53 17.94 -17.91
N ILE A 300 -18.61 19.20 -18.34
CA ILE A 300 -17.44 20.00 -18.66
C ILE A 300 -17.11 20.89 -17.46
N ILE A 301 -15.89 20.73 -16.95
CA ILE A 301 -15.30 21.60 -15.92
C ILE A 301 -14.39 22.59 -16.61
N SER A 302 -14.52 23.88 -16.31
CA SER A 302 -13.73 24.94 -16.94
C SER A 302 -13.15 25.91 -15.91
N ASN A 303 -11.95 26.39 -16.19
CA ASN A 303 -11.39 27.56 -15.51
C ASN A 303 -11.64 28.80 -16.37
N VAL A 304 -12.58 29.65 -15.98
CA VAL A 304 -13.03 30.80 -16.80
C VAL A 304 -12.33 32.12 -16.46
N THR A 305 -11.35 32.09 -15.55
CA THR A 305 -10.59 33.29 -15.18
C THR A 305 -9.89 33.91 -16.38
N THR A 306 -9.92 35.25 -16.46
CA THR A 306 -9.25 35.98 -17.55
C THR A 306 -7.76 36.21 -17.32
N GLN A 307 -7.34 36.24 -16.07
CA GLN A 307 -5.94 36.32 -15.65
C GLN A 307 -5.32 34.93 -15.62
N ASN A 308 -3.98 34.86 -15.62
CA ASN A 308 -3.28 33.60 -15.38
C ASN A 308 -3.71 33.04 -14.03
N SER A 309 -4.24 31.81 -14.05
CA SER A 309 -4.70 31.04 -12.91
C SER A 309 -4.61 29.54 -13.25
N THR A 310 -4.59 28.71 -12.21
CA THR A 310 -4.71 27.26 -12.30
C THR A 310 -5.80 26.81 -11.34
N LEU A 311 -6.82 26.16 -11.87
CA LEU A 311 -7.90 25.54 -11.12
C LEU A 311 -7.52 24.09 -10.84
N ASP A 312 -7.21 23.79 -9.59
CA ASP A 312 -7.03 22.42 -9.12
C ASP A 312 -8.38 21.94 -8.61
N TYR A 313 -8.82 20.78 -9.09
CA TYR A 313 -10.09 20.18 -8.68
C TYR A 313 -9.95 18.68 -8.41
N PHE A 314 -10.78 18.18 -7.51
CA PHE A 314 -10.93 16.76 -7.17
C PHE A 314 -12.41 16.39 -7.14
N LEU A 315 -12.74 15.18 -7.55
CA LEU A 315 -14.09 14.66 -7.72
C LEU A 315 -14.30 13.47 -6.81
N GLU A 316 -15.44 13.46 -6.13
CA GLU A 316 -15.89 12.35 -5.31
C GLU A 316 -17.37 12.09 -5.62
N LEU A 317 -17.76 10.81 -5.67
CA LEU A 317 -19.17 10.45 -5.74
C LEU A 317 -19.65 10.15 -4.32
N THR A 318 -20.75 10.78 -3.89
CA THR A 318 -21.33 10.60 -2.56
C THR A 318 -22.86 10.42 -2.61
N ASN A 319 -23.47 10.07 -1.47
CA ASN A 319 -24.92 10.13 -1.26
C ASN A 319 -25.75 9.27 -2.23
N SER A 320 -25.34 8.00 -2.42
CA SER A 320 -26.08 7.05 -3.27
C SER A 320 -27.47 6.72 -2.71
N THR A 321 -28.49 6.85 -3.56
CA THR A 321 -29.84 6.34 -3.31
C THR A 321 -30.23 5.27 -4.31
N PHE A 322 -31.08 4.34 -3.86
CA PHE A 322 -31.62 3.23 -4.63
C PHE A 322 -33.15 3.33 -4.60
N PRO A 323 -33.88 2.78 -5.58
CA PRO A 323 -35.33 2.82 -5.59
C PRO A 323 -35.92 2.22 -4.30
N ASP A 324 -36.83 2.95 -3.66
CA ASP A 324 -37.47 2.66 -2.36
C ASP A 324 -38.45 1.46 -2.38
N ASN A 325 -38.05 0.29 -2.89
CA ASN A 325 -38.88 -0.91 -2.91
C ASN A 325 -38.52 -1.97 -1.85
N VAL A 326 -37.73 -1.62 -0.82
CA VAL A 326 -37.37 -2.57 0.25
C VAL A 326 -38.34 -2.45 1.43
N GLN A 327 -39.25 -3.42 1.57
CA GLN A 327 -39.95 -3.70 2.83
C GLN A 327 -38.96 -4.33 3.82
N ILE A 328 -38.33 -3.51 4.67
CA ILE A 328 -37.48 -4.01 5.75
C ILE A 328 -38.35 -4.78 6.76
N GLN A 329 -38.19 -6.10 6.84
CA GLN A 329 -38.70 -6.90 7.95
C GLN A 329 -37.58 -7.13 8.98
N LEU A 330 -37.45 -6.19 9.92
CA LEU A 330 -36.60 -6.36 11.10
C LEU A 330 -37.07 -7.56 11.93
N VAL A 331 -36.32 -8.66 11.93
CA VAL A 331 -36.46 -9.74 12.91
C VAL A 331 -35.20 -9.76 13.78
N GLY A 332 -35.20 -8.95 14.83
CA GLY A 332 -34.15 -9.02 15.85
C GLY A 332 -34.36 -10.24 16.76
N MET A 333 -33.36 -11.12 16.88
CA MET A 333 -33.22 -12.00 18.04
C MET A 333 -32.13 -11.44 18.94
N ASN A 334 -32.55 -10.78 20.03
CA ASN A 334 -31.67 -10.39 21.14
C ASN A 334 -31.61 -11.55 22.14
N GLU A 335 -30.43 -12.13 22.36
CA GLU A 335 -30.05 -12.58 23.70
C GLU A 335 -28.64 -12.07 24.02
N THR A 336 -28.57 -11.07 24.89
CA THR A 336 -27.31 -10.56 25.42
C THR A 336 -26.81 -11.50 26.52
N VAL A 337 -25.56 -11.97 26.43
CA VAL A 337 -24.87 -12.54 27.61
C VAL A 337 -23.44 -12.00 27.71
N ASN A 338 -23.23 -11.19 28.76
CA ASN A 338 -21.92 -10.86 29.30
C ASN A 338 -21.30 -12.10 29.96
N SER A 339 -20.18 -12.60 29.45
CA SER A 339 -19.09 -13.15 30.28
C SER A 339 -17.88 -13.52 29.44
N SER A 340 -16.75 -12.87 29.71
CA SER A 340 -15.41 -13.27 29.28
C SER A 340 -14.87 -14.39 30.17
N VAL A 341 -14.40 -15.47 29.56
CA VAL A 341 -13.42 -16.41 30.13
C VAL A 341 -12.46 -16.77 29.00
N GLY A 342 -11.16 -16.87 29.27
CA GLY A 342 -10.15 -17.15 28.23
C GLY A 342 -10.32 -18.55 27.66
N GLY A 343 -10.66 -18.63 26.36
CA GLY A 343 -10.61 -19.85 25.57
C GLY A 343 -9.17 -20.22 25.19
N THR A 344 -8.96 -21.49 24.88
CA THR A 344 -7.73 -22.01 24.26
C THR A 344 -8.12 -22.69 22.95
N LYS A 345 -7.21 -22.87 21.98
CA LYS A 345 -7.49 -23.61 20.73
C LYS A 345 -8.20 -24.96 20.97
N GLU A 346 -7.80 -25.70 22.00
CA GLU A 346 -8.40 -27.01 22.35
C GLU A 346 -9.78 -26.94 23.04
N PHE A 347 -10.21 -25.75 23.47
CA PHE A 347 -11.47 -25.51 24.20
C PHE A 347 -12.02 -24.10 23.87
N PRO A 348 -12.53 -23.88 22.65
CA PRO A 348 -13.13 -22.61 22.26
C PRO A 348 -14.43 -22.39 23.04
N ILE A 349 -14.74 -21.12 23.34
CA ILE A 349 -16.01 -20.73 23.94
C ILE A 349 -16.91 -20.23 22.82
N GLU A 350 -18.04 -20.89 22.61
CA GLU A 350 -19.09 -20.40 21.72
C GLU A 350 -19.78 -19.19 22.36
N VAL A 351 -19.48 -17.99 21.86
CA VAL A 351 -20.19 -16.76 22.21
C VAL A 351 -21.28 -16.58 21.15
N ASN A 352 -22.55 -16.65 21.55
CA ASN A 352 -23.68 -16.40 20.64
C ASN A 352 -23.61 -14.94 20.15
N GLY A 353 -23.23 -14.75 18.90
CA GLY A 353 -23.02 -13.44 18.28
C GLY A 353 -24.24 -12.94 17.50
N PHE A 354 -24.01 -11.94 16.66
CA PHE A 354 -25.06 -11.23 15.92
C PHE A 354 -25.04 -11.60 14.43
N SER A 355 -26.22 -11.82 13.85
CA SER A 355 -26.42 -11.96 12.41
C SER A 355 -27.49 -10.97 11.96
N PHE A 356 -27.21 -10.28 10.87
CA PHE A 356 -28.21 -9.63 10.03
C PHE A 356 -28.43 -10.54 8.82
N LYS A 357 -29.68 -10.71 8.37
CA LYS A 357 -30.01 -11.49 7.16
C LYS A 357 -30.49 -10.54 6.07
N GLY A 358 -30.17 -10.87 4.83
CA GLY A 358 -30.66 -10.17 3.65
C GLY A 358 -29.68 -9.12 3.13
N SER A 359 -29.50 -8.02 3.87
CA SER A 359 -28.59 -6.93 3.50
C SER A 359 -28.08 -6.14 4.69
N GLY A 360 -26.99 -5.40 4.52
CA GLY A 360 -26.42 -4.56 5.58
C GLY A 360 -25.39 -3.55 5.10
N GLY A 361 -24.86 -2.76 6.05
CA GLY A 361 -24.09 -1.55 5.76
C GLY A 361 -24.96 -0.29 5.58
N PRO A 362 -24.40 0.81 5.06
CA PRO A 362 -22.99 0.99 4.77
C PRO A 362 -22.13 1.01 6.04
N ASP A 363 -20.89 0.53 5.94
CA ASP A 363 -19.87 0.86 6.93
C ASP A 363 -19.42 2.34 6.80
N PRO A 364 -18.57 2.87 7.71
CA PRO A 364 -18.08 4.25 7.61
C PRO A 364 -17.29 4.60 6.34
N PHE A 365 -16.79 3.62 5.58
CA PHE A 365 -16.13 3.87 4.29
C PHE A 365 -17.15 3.91 3.13
N GLY A 366 -18.25 3.17 3.24
CA GLY A 366 -19.33 3.13 2.25
C GLY A 366 -19.72 1.72 1.81
N TYR A 367 -19.01 0.67 2.24
CA TYR A 367 -19.29 -0.70 1.82
C TYR A 367 -20.65 -1.18 2.33
N LYS A 368 -21.47 -1.72 1.43
CA LYS A 368 -22.75 -2.39 1.71
C LYS A 368 -22.65 -3.86 1.29
N TRP A 369 -23.51 -4.70 1.86
CA TRP A 369 -23.65 -6.09 1.43
C TRP A 369 -25.10 -6.49 1.20
N LYS A 370 -25.31 -7.45 0.31
CA LYS A 370 -26.62 -8.04 0.00
C LYS A 370 -26.47 -9.52 -0.36
N ASP A 371 -27.37 -10.36 0.12
CA ASP A 371 -27.39 -11.79 -0.15
C ASP A 371 -28.46 -12.20 -1.17
N SER A 372 -28.31 -13.40 -1.73
CA SER A 372 -29.15 -13.94 -2.80
C SER A 372 -30.60 -14.26 -2.40
N ASN A 373 -30.96 -14.17 -1.11
CA ASN A 373 -32.32 -14.39 -0.65
C ASN A 373 -33.17 -13.10 -0.72
N GLU A 374 -32.53 -11.94 -0.84
CA GLU A 374 -33.24 -10.68 -1.05
C GLU A 374 -33.70 -10.52 -2.50
N PRO A 375 -34.80 -9.80 -2.73
CA PRO A 375 -35.12 -9.28 -4.07
C PRO A 375 -33.89 -8.55 -4.63
N ASP A 376 -33.47 -8.89 -5.85
CA ASP A 376 -32.29 -8.32 -6.53
C ASP A 376 -30.98 -8.51 -5.74
N GLY A 377 -30.89 -9.59 -4.97
CA GLY A 377 -29.63 -10.12 -4.48
C GLY A 377 -28.77 -10.69 -5.61
N PRO A 378 -27.47 -10.91 -5.38
CA PRO A 378 -26.60 -11.54 -6.37
C PRO A 378 -27.13 -12.93 -6.78
N GLU A 379 -27.02 -13.27 -8.06
CA GLU A 379 -27.30 -14.65 -8.51
C GLU A 379 -26.24 -15.61 -7.94
N TYR A 380 -26.68 -16.77 -7.45
CA TYR A 380 -25.76 -17.83 -7.10
C TYR A 380 -25.13 -18.46 -8.35
N VAL A 381 -23.87 -18.09 -8.63
CA VAL A 381 -23.11 -18.60 -9.78
C VAL A 381 -21.83 -19.29 -9.30
N TRP A 382 -21.81 -20.62 -9.36
CA TRP A 382 -20.64 -21.41 -8.97
C TRP A 382 -19.70 -21.69 -10.14
N ASN A 383 -18.47 -21.19 -10.08
CA ASN A 383 -17.41 -21.53 -11.02
C ASN A 383 -16.44 -22.53 -10.37
N ASP A 384 -16.57 -23.82 -10.65
CA ASP A 384 -15.67 -24.83 -10.09
C ASP A 384 -14.27 -24.76 -10.72
N ILE A 385 -13.33 -24.19 -9.96
CA ILE A 385 -11.92 -24.05 -10.34
C ILE A 385 -11.02 -25.15 -9.77
N SER A 386 -11.57 -26.19 -9.14
CA SER A 386 -10.78 -27.28 -8.53
C SER A 386 -9.95 -28.10 -9.53
N SER A 387 -10.20 -27.95 -10.84
CA SER A 387 -9.44 -28.61 -11.91
C SER A 387 -8.79 -27.64 -12.91
N THR A 388 -9.16 -26.36 -12.85
CA THR A 388 -8.70 -25.32 -13.80
C THR A 388 -7.83 -24.27 -13.13
N GLY A 389 -8.00 -24.02 -11.84
CA GLY A 389 -7.17 -23.14 -11.03
C GLY A 389 -5.83 -23.77 -10.63
N THR A 390 -4.95 -22.94 -10.10
CA THR A 390 -3.69 -23.37 -9.49
C THR A 390 -3.93 -23.76 -8.03
N GLU A 391 -3.57 -24.98 -7.66
CA GLU A 391 -3.64 -25.44 -6.27
C GLU A 391 -2.63 -24.68 -5.39
N VAL A 392 -3.07 -24.26 -4.20
CA VAL A 392 -2.23 -23.63 -3.18
C VAL A 392 -1.52 -24.72 -2.39
N THR A 393 -0.22 -24.91 -2.64
CA THR A 393 0.59 -25.95 -1.98
C THR A 393 1.64 -25.41 -1.02
N ASN A 394 2.03 -24.13 -1.14
CA ASN A 394 3.14 -23.52 -0.39
C ASN A 394 2.64 -22.77 0.84
N TRP A 395 2.07 -23.52 1.79
CA TRP A 395 1.64 -22.97 3.07
C TRP A 395 2.83 -22.72 3.99
N VAL A 396 2.94 -21.50 4.51
CA VAL A 396 3.97 -21.09 5.47
C VAL A 396 3.33 -21.00 6.85
N PRO A 397 3.88 -21.64 7.89
CA PRO A 397 3.27 -21.63 9.21
C PRO A 397 3.30 -20.23 9.84
N THR A 398 2.20 -19.81 10.45
CA THR A 398 2.07 -18.51 11.15
C THR A 398 2.40 -18.62 12.64
N GLY A 399 3.13 -19.67 13.03
CA GLY A 399 3.47 -20.00 14.40
C GLY A 399 4.18 -21.34 14.51
N THR A 400 3.84 -22.13 15.54
CA THR A 400 4.44 -23.45 15.79
C THR A 400 3.58 -24.63 15.31
N PHE A 401 2.38 -24.34 14.83
CA PHE A 401 1.44 -25.36 14.35
C PHE A 401 1.76 -25.74 12.90
N ASP A 402 1.11 -26.80 12.43
CA ASP A 402 1.28 -27.30 11.06
C ASP A 402 0.85 -26.22 10.04
N PRO A 403 1.55 -26.02 8.92
CA PRO A 403 1.20 -24.99 7.94
C PRO A 403 -0.17 -25.19 7.29
N LEU A 404 -0.73 -26.40 7.27
CA LEU A 404 -2.10 -26.64 6.79
C LEU A 404 -3.16 -26.43 7.88
N ASP A 405 -2.76 -26.18 9.12
CA ASP A 405 -3.62 -25.86 10.27
C ASP A 405 -3.56 -24.34 10.54
N GLU A 406 -2.35 -23.80 10.72
CA GLU A 406 -2.10 -22.37 10.89
C GLU A 406 -1.07 -21.90 9.89
N GLY A 407 -1.51 -21.61 8.66
CA GLY A 407 -0.60 -21.15 7.64
C GLY A 407 -1.17 -20.09 6.72
N THR A 408 -0.26 -19.37 6.10
CA THR A 408 -0.53 -18.36 5.09
C THR A 408 0.23 -18.73 3.83
N ALA A 409 -0.39 -18.54 2.67
CA ALA A 409 0.24 -18.69 1.37
C ALA A 409 0.12 -17.37 0.58
N GLY A 410 1.15 -17.04 -0.20
CA GLY A 410 1.22 -15.80 -0.97
C GLY A 410 2.58 -15.10 -0.84
N PRO A 411 2.72 -13.87 -1.38
CA PRO A 411 1.66 -13.12 -2.05
C PRO A 411 1.30 -13.74 -3.42
N PHE A 412 0.03 -13.64 -3.81
CA PHE A 412 -0.47 -13.98 -5.13
C PHE A 412 -0.86 -12.70 -5.86
N ALA A 413 -0.37 -12.51 -7.09
CA ALA A 413 -0.73 -11.37 -7.91
C ALA A 413 -2.20 -11.45 -8.33
N ILE A 414 -2.98 -10.39 -8.05
CA ILE A 414 -4.39 -10.27 -8.45
C ILE A 414 -4.50 -10.08 -9.97
N GLY A 415 -3.54 -9.33 -10.52
CA GLY A 415 -3.39 -9.09 -11.95
C GLY A 415 -4.23 -7.93 -12.51
N PHE A 416 -4.83 -7.14 -11.63
CA PHE A 416 -5.40 -5.81 -11.86
C PHE A 416 -5.34 -5.02 -10.54
N ASP A 417 -5.48 -3.69 -10.61
CA ASP A 417 -5.57 -2.84 -9.43
C ASP A 417 -6.97 -3.00 -8.80
N PHE A 418 -7.02 -3.53 -7.58
CA PHE A 418 -8.27 -3.76 -6.84
C PHE A 418 -8.40 -2.73 -5.72
N GLY A 419 -9.35 -1.81 -5.83
CA GLY A 419 -9.61 -0.80 -4.82
C GLY A 419 -10.27 -1.40 -3.58
N PHE A 420 -9.62 -1.27 -2.42
CA PHE A 420 -10.11 -1.76 -1.13
C PHE A 420 -9.83 -0.73 -0.02
N TYR A 421 -10.89 -0.27 0.65
CA TYR A 421 -10.83 0.82 1.65
C TYR A 421 -9.98 2.04 1.23
N GLY A 422 -10.11 2.46 -0.04
CA GLY A 422 -9.45 3.65 -0.58
C GLY A 422 -8.00 3.45 -0.99
N MET A 423 -7.50 2.20 -0.99
CA MET A 423 -6.17 1.85 -1.45
C MET A 423 -6.22 0.80 -2.55
N ASP A 424 -5.38 0.95 -3.56
CA ASP A 424 -5.22 -0.05 -4.61
C ASP A 424 -4.39 -1.23 -4.11
N LYS A 425 -4.92 -2.44 -4.29
CA LYS A 425 -4.27 -3.71 -3.94
C LYS A 425 -3.93 -4.46 -5.21
N THR A 426 -2.72 -5.00 -5.28
CA THR A 426 -2.21 -5.71 -6.47
C THR A 426 -1.82 -7.15 -6.17
N GLU A 427 -1.68 -7.50 -4.89
CA GLU A 427 -1.35 -8.82 -4.39
C GLU A 427 -2.13 -9.14 -3.11
N LEU A 428 -2.33 -10.43 -2.85
CA LEU A 428 -3.04 -10.91 -1.65
C LEU A 428 -2.41 -12.16 -1.05
N TYR A 429 -2.75 -12.44 0.20
CA TYR A 429 -2.40 -13.63 0.94
C TYR A 429 -3.67 -14.43 1.27
N ILE A 430 -3.56 -15.75 1.26
CA ILE A 430 -4.64 -16.69 1.62
C ILE A 430 -4.22 -17.41 2.90
N ASN A 431 -5.08 -17.41 3.91
CA ASN A 431 -4.85 -18.10 5.18
C ASN A 431 -5.70 -19.38 5.30
N THR A 432 -5.17 -20.39 5.99
CA THR A 432 -5.85 -21.68 6.21
C THR A 432 -7.19 -21.53 6.91
N ASN A 433 -7.33 -20.53 7.79
CA ASN A 433 -8.54 -20.20 8.57
C ASN A 433 -9.60 -19.42 7.79
N GLY A 434 -9.56 -19.47 6.45
CA GLY A 434 -10.62 -18.92 5.59
C GLY A 434 -10.63 -17.39 5.50
N VAL A 435 -9.47 -16.76 5.71
CA VAL A 435 -9.25 -15.31 5.57
C VAL A 435 -8.35 -15.03 4.37
N ILE A 436 -8.68 -13.98 3.62
CA ILE A 436 -7.82 -13.35 2.63
C ILE A 436 -7.36 -12.02 3.22
N SER A 437 -6.10 -11.66 3.10
CA SER A 437 -5.60 -10.34 3.52
C SER A 437 -4.66 -9.76 2.47
N PHE A 438 -4.64 -8.44 2.36
CA PHE A 438 -3.67 -7.74 1.53
C PHE A 438 -2.36 -7.43 2.29
N ALA A 439 -2.26 -7.87 3.55
CA ALA A 439 -1.06 -7.90 4.35
C ALA A 439 -0.65 -9.34 4.70
N ASN A 440 0.64 -9.56 4.95
CA ASN A 440 1.12 -10.89 5.35
C ASN A 440 0.66 -11.23 6.78
N ILE A 441 -0.18 -12.25 6.90
CA ILE A 441 -0.62 -12.80 8.19
C ILE A 441 0.49 -13.69 8.76
N ASN A 442 1.21 -13.20 9.76
CA ASN A 442 2.36 -13.87 10.38
C ASN A 442 2.09 -14.37 11.82
N THR A 443 0.83 -14.37 12.25
CA THR A 443 0.37 -14.89 13.55
C THR A 443 -0.74 -15.90 13.36
N SER A 444 -0.91 -16.82 14.31
CA SER A 444 -2.04 -17.76 14.34
C SER A 444 -3.34 -17.01 14.61
N ILE A 445 -4.38 -17.30 13.82
CA ILE A 445 -5.67 -16.59 13.82
C ILE A 445 -6.87 -17.56 13.90
N TYR A 446 -6.70 -18.69 14.59
CA TYR A 446 -7.77 -19.68 14.80
C TYR A 446 -8.96 -19.17 15.62
N SER A 447 -8.82 -18.03 16.31
CA SER A 447 -9.93 -17.42 17.05
C SER A 447 -10.48 -16.26 16.23
N ASN A 448 -11.69 -16.40 15.74
CA ASN A 448 -12.38 -15.34 15.02
C ASN A 448 -12.97 -14.28 15.97
N GLU A 449 -13.01 -13.04 15.51
CA GLU A 449 -13.56 -11.91 16.27
C GLU A 449 -14.65 -11.16 15.49
N ALA A 450 -15.35 -10.25 16.17
CA ALA A 450 -16.29 -9.33 15.54
C ALA A 450 -15.53 -8.27 14.72
N ILE A 451 -16.13 -7.83 13.61
CA ILE A 451 -15.59 -6.79 12.73
C ILE A 451 -16.28 -5.45 13.03
N PRO A 452 -15.54 -4.32 13.06
CA PRO A 452 -14.09 -4.23 12.95
C PRO A 452 -13.37 -4.67 14.23
N THR A 453 -12.18 -5.26 14.10
CA THR A 453 -11.29 -5.54 15.24
C THR A 453 -9.92 -4.88 15.03
N ALA A 454 -9.32 -4.37 16.11
CA ALA A 454 -7.96 -3.80 16.08
C ALA A 454 -6.86 -4.87 16.26
N GLY A 455 -7.25 -6.14 16.37
CA GLY A 455 -6.34 -7.28 16.43
C GLY A 455 -6.16 -7.92 15.06
N MET A 456 -5.00 -8.53 14.81
CA MET A 456 -4.75 -9.25 13.56
C MET A 456 -5.81 -10.36 13.32
N PRO A 457 -6.24 -10.59 12.07
CA PRO A 457 -5.66 -10.07 10.83
C PRO A 457 -6.33 -8.79 10.30
N ASP A 458 -5.57 -7.72 10.09
CA ASP A 458 -6.08 -6.50 9.43
C ASP A 458 -6.08 -6.62 7.89
N ASP A 459 -6.67 -5.61 7.22
CA ASP A 459 -6.69 -5.50 5.75
C ASP A 459 -7.34 -6.72 5.09
N MET A 460 -8.43 -7.21 5.70
CA MET A 460 -8.93 -8.56 5.49
C MET A 460 -10.29 -8.65 4.77
N ILE A 461 -10.45 -9.76 4.07
CA ILE A 461 -11.70 -10.28 3.51
C ILE A 461 -11.93 -11.67 4.12
N ALA A 462 -12.95 -11.78 4.96
CA ALA A 462 -13.32 -13.00 5.68
C ALA A 462 -14.60 -13.60 5.08
N PRO A 463 -14.53 -14.51 4.09
CA PRO A 463 -15.69 -15.28 3.63
C PRO A 463 -16.17 -16.32 4.65
N PHE A 464 -15.25 -16.86 5.45
CA PHE A 464 -15.51 -17.84 6.50
C PHE A 464 -14.31 -17.87 7.45
N TRP A 465 -14.20 -16.90 8.36
CA TRP A 465 -13.13 -16.90 9.35
C TRP A 465 -13.50 -17.76 10.56
N ASP A 466 -12.79 -18.87 10.73
CA ASP A 466 -12.95 -19.84 11.83
C ASP A 466 -11.67 -20.70 11.97
N ASP A 467 -11.59 -21.58 12.96
CA ASP A 467 -10.50 -22.56 13.10
C ASP A 467 -10.67 -23.68 12.05
N LEU A 468 -9.94 -23.57 10.93
CA LEU A 468 -10.01 -24.48 9.78
C LEU A 468 -8.70 -25.25 9.58
N ASP A 469 -8.79 -26.46 9.04
CA ASP A 469 -7.67 -27.41 9.00
C ASP A 469 -7.60 -28.17 7.67
N GLY A 470 -6.58 -27.92 6.86
CA GLY A 470 -6.34 -28.59 5.58
C GLY A 470 -5.63 -29.94 5.64
N ARG A 471 -5.23 -30.43 6.82
CA ARG A 471 -4.31 -31.59 6.93
C ARG A 471 -4.94 -32.91 6.50
N THR A 472 -6.24 -33.10 6.70
CA THR A 472 -6.89 -34.41 6.46
C THR A 472 -7.82 -34.46 5.26
N GLN A 473 -8.36 -33.33 4.81
CA GLN A 473 -9.10 -33.25 3.55
C GLN A 473 -9.14 -31.84 2.98
N GLY A 474 -9.49 -31.77 1.70
CA GLY A 474 -9.77 -30.54 0.99
C GLY A 474 -8.56 -29.98 0.26
N THR A 475 -8.83 -28.99 -0.59
CA THR A 475 -7.82 -28.26 -1.37
C THR A 475 -8.25 -26.81 -1.53
N VAL A 476 -7.29 -25.91 -1.70
CA VAL A 476 -7.53 -24.51 -2.04
C VAL A 476 -6.93 -24.24 -3.41
N HIS A 477 -7.70 -23.61 -4.29
CA HIS A 477 -7.27 -23.23 -5.62
C HIS A 477 -7.48 -21.75 -5.85
N TYR A 478 -6.64 -21.12 -6.65
CA TYR A 478 -6.87 -19.77 -7.16
C TYR A 478 -6.78 -19.72 -8.69
N LEU A 479 -7.52 -18.81 -9.31
CA LEU A 479 -7.52 -18.60 -10.76
C LEU A 479 -7.67 -17.11 -11.06
N GLN A 480 -6.75 -16.59 -11.88
CA GLN A 480 -6.92 -15.31 -12.54
C GLN A 480 -7.65 -15.56 -13.87
N ASP A 481 -8.85 -15.01 -14.03
CA ASP A 481 -9.70 -15.17 -15.20
C ASP A 481 -10.19 -13.81 -15.70
N GLY A 482 -9.43 -13.21 -16.63
CA GLY A 482 -9.76 -11.91 -17.21
C GLY A 482 -9.83 -10.80 -16.15
N ASN A 483 -11.03 -10.29 -15.90
CA ASN A 483 -11.33 -9.25 -14.93
C ASN A 483 -11.68 -9.78 -13.53
N LYS A 484 -11.39 -11.06 -13.25
CA LYS A 484 -11.70 -11.73 -11.98
C LYS A 484 -10.48 -12.40 -11.39
N PHE A 485 -10.37 -12.37 -10.07
CA PHE A 485 -9.50 -13.25 -9.29
C PHE A 485 -10.37 -14.12 -8.38
N ILE A 486 -10.27 -15.44 -8.54
CA ILE A 486 -11.16 -16.41 -7.90
C ILE A 486 -10.35 -17.27 -6.94
N ILE A 487 -10.82 -17.44 -5.71
CA ILE A 487 -10.24 -18.33 -4.69
C ILE A 487 -11.31 -19.32 -4.26
N GLN A 488 -11.03 -20.62 -4.35
CA GLN A 488 -11.97 -21.69 -4.00
C GLN A 488 -11.38 -22.62 -2.95
N PHE A 489 -12.10 -22.76 -1.83
CA PHE A 489 -11.90 -23.82 -0.86
C PHE A 489 -12.81 -24.98 -1.24
N THR A 490 -12.25 -26.17 -1.48
CA THR A 490 -13.00 -27.37 -1.91
C THR A 490 -12.89 -28.44 -0.84
N ASN A 491 -14.02 -28.84 -0.24
CA ASN A 491 -14.06 -29.81 0.85
C ASN A 491 -13.06 -29.51 1.97
N TRP A 492 -12.79 -28.23 2.25
CA TRP A 492 -11.97 -27.81 3.40
C TRP A 492 -12.72 -28.14 4.68
N GLN A 493 -12.07 -28.33 5.82
CA GLN A 493 -12.75 -28.78 7.03
C GLN A 493 -12.46 -27.84 8.20
N LYS A 494 -13.31 -27.89 9.23
CA LYS A 494 -13.02 -27.28 10.53
C LYS A 494 -11.97 -28.10 11.27
N TYR A 495 -11.25 -27.45 12.20
CA TYR A 495 -10.34 -28.11 13.12
C TYR A 495 -11.02 -29.30 13.83
N SER A 496 -10.25 -30.37 14.10
CA SER A 496 -10.70 -31.70 14.55
C SER A 496 -11.43 -32.59 13.53
N GLY A 497 -11.48 -32.17 12.26
CA GLY A 497 -12.06 -32.96 11.16
C GLY A 497 -13.59 -32.98 11.14
N THR A 498 -14.22 -31.95 11.72
CA THR A 498 -15.66 -31.84 11.90
C THR A 498 -16.30 -31.05 10.77
N GLY A 499 -16.35 -31.65 9.59
CA GLY A 499 -17.18 -31.14 8.49
C GLY A 499 -16.45 -30.94 7.17
N SER A 500 -17.19 -30.42 6.19
CA SER A 500 -16.73 -30.19 4.83
C SER A 500 -17.35 -28.90 4.29
N LEU A 501 -16.51 -27.91 4.02
CA LEU A 501 -16.83 -26.56 3.58
C LEU A 501 -16.32 -26.38 2.16
N THR A 502 -17.24 -26.03 1.25
CA THR A 502 -16.92 -25.67 -0.13
C THR A 502 -17.49 -24.29 -0.41
N PHE A 503 -16.61 -23.31 -0.54
CA PHE A 503 -16.96 -21.91 -0.75
C PHE A 503 -15.91 -21.21 -1.62
N GLN A 504 -16.28 -20.06 -2.15
CA GLN A 504 -15.48 -19.31 -3.11
C GLN A 504 -15.56 -17.81 -2.84
N VAL A 505 -14.44 -17.12 -3.05
CA VAL A 505 -14.34 -15.66 -3.10
C VAL A 505 -13.99 -15.24 -4.52
N VAL A 506 -14.67 -14.22 -5.02
CA VAL A 506 -14.39 -13.61 -6.31
C VAL A 506 -14.15 -12.12 -6.13
N LEU A 507 -12.95 -11.66 -6.46
CA LEU A 507 -12.62 -10.25 -6.61
C LEU A 507 -12.78 -9.87 -8.08
N GLN A 508 -13.46 -8.77 -8.35
CA GLN A 508 -13.63 -8.24 -9.70
C GLN A 508 -12.87 -6.92 -9.86
N SER A 509 -12.42 -6.61 -11.07
CA SER A 509 -11.69 -5.37 -11.37
C SER A 509 -12.52 -4.08 -11.23
N ASN A 510 -13.82 -4.21 -10.96
CA ASN A 510 -14.73 -3.11 -10.60
C ASN A 510 -14.90 -2.97 -9.08
N ASN A 511 -13.95 -3.49 -8.29
CA ASN A 511 -13.88 -3.42 -6.83
C ASN A 511 -14.97 -4.19 -6.08
N ARG A 512 -15.74 -5.04 -6.76
CA ARG A 512 -16.75 -5.89 -6.11
C ARG A 512 -16.16 -7.18 -5.57
N ILE A 513 -16.73 -7.62 -4.46
CA ILE A 513 -16.39 -8.86 -3.78
C ILE A 513 -17.64 -9.74 -3.76
N TYR A 514 -17.49 -11.00 -4.14
CA TYR A 514 -18.55 -12.00 -4.02
C TYR A 514 -18.10 -13.17 -3.17
N PHE A 515 -18.98 -13.64 -2.30
CA PHE A 515 -18.86 -14.91 -1.61
C PHE A 515 -19.93 -15.87 -2.15
N TYR A 516 -19.51 -17.09 -2.49
CA TYR A 516 -20.41 -18.15 -2.90
C TYR A 516 -20.23 -19.35 -1.98
N TYR A 517 -21.33 -19.86 -1.43
CA TYR A 517 -21.34 -21.00 -0.53
C TYR A 517 -22.02 -22.19 -1.22
N ASN A 518 -21.26 -23.20 -1.62
CA ASN A 518 -21.80 -24.35 -2.36
C ASN A 518 -22.32 -25.43 -1.42
N ASN A 519 -21.42 -26.05 -0.66
CA ASN A 519 -21.76 -27.13 0.23
C ASN A 519 -21.02 -26.96 1.56
N LEU A 520 -21.77 -26.58 2.59
CA LEU A 520 -21.32 -26.32 3.94
C LEU A 520 -21.91 -27.39 4.87
N VAL A 521 -21.13 -28.43 5.14
CA VAL A 521 -21.50 -29.53 6.05
C VAL A 521 -20.63 -29.43 7.30
N ALA A 522 -20.88 -28.44 8.15
CA ALA A 522 -20.19 -28.25 9.42
C ALA A 522 -21.10 -27.46 10.38
N ASP A 523 -20.60 -27.15 11.58
CA ASP A 523 -21.20 -26.06 12.36
C ASP A 523 -20.85 -24.71 11.70
N LEU A 524 -21.89 -23.96 11.35
CA LEU A 524 -21.82 -22.67 10.64
C LEU A 524 -22.05 -21.48 11.58
N THR A 525 -22.23 -21.74 12.88
CA THR A 525 -22.64 -20.72 13.84
C THR A 525 -21.48 -20.11 14.61
N SER A 526 -20.23 -20.52 14.37
CA SER A 526 -19.05 -19.95 15.04
C SER A 526 -18.23 -18.99 14.18
N SER A 527 -18.43 -18.94 12.86
CA SER A 527 -17.57 -18.16 11.97
C SER A 527 -17.82 -16.65 12.00
N THR A 528 -16.81 -15.88 11.60
CA THR A 528 -16.97 -14.46 11.20
C THR A 528 -17.00 -14.34 9.68
N VAL A 529 -17.90 -13.49 9.17
CA VAL A 529 -17.97 -13.10 7.76
C VAL A 529 -18.04 -11.59 7.66
N GLY A 530 -17.20 -11.00 6.81
CA GLY A 530 -17.14 -9.55 6.60
C GLY A 530 -15.83 -9.10 5.95
N ILE A 531 -15.62 -7.79 5.96
CA ILE A 531 -14.40 -7.13 5.45
C ILE A 531 -13.96 -6.03 6.42
N GLU A 532 -12.67 -5.72 6.48
CA GLU A 532 -12.16 -4.60 7.28
C GLU A 532 -10.91 -3.95 6.67
N ASN A 533 -10.66 -2.71 7.06
CA ASN A 533 -9.58 -1.89 6.53
C ASN A 533 -8.20 -2.22 7.13
N ASN A 534 -7.16 -1.55 6.64
CA ASN A 534 -5.77 -1.86 6.96
C ASN A 534 -5.34 -1.68 8.43
N ASP A 535 -6.14 -1.00 9.25
CA ASP A 535 -5.83 -0.79 10.67
C ASP A 535 -6.95 -1.28 11.60
N GLY A 536 -7.92 -2.02 11.07
CA GLY A 536 -8.98 -2.61 11.87
C GLY A 536 -9.92 -1.58 12.52
N SER A 537 -9.95 -0.34 12.03
CA SER A 537 -10.78 0.74 12.58
C SER A 537 -12.13 0.89 11.87
N ILE A 538 -12.23 0.42 10.63
CA ILE A 538 -13.43 0.46 9.79
C ILE A 538 -13.66 -0.93 9.21
N GLY A 539 -14.87 -1.45 9.33
CA GLY A 539 -15.21 -2.75 8.78
C GLY A 539 -16.70 -2.95 8.61
N LEU A 540 -17.05 -3.84 7.69
CA LEU A 540 -18.41 -4.28 7.41
C LEU A 540 -18.60 -5.73 7.88
N GLN A 541 -19.19 -5.91 9.06
CA GLN A 541 -19.58 -7.23 9.56
C GLN A 541 -20.89 -7.70 8.93
N ILE A 542 -20.89 -8.93 8.41
CA ILE A 542 -22.09 -9.63 7.92
C ILE A 542 -22.64 -10.52 9.04
N VAL A 543 -21.78 -11.39 9.58
CA VAL A 543 -22.09 -12.25 10.73
C VAL A 543 -20.85 -12.48 11.59
N ASN A 544 -21.04 -12.58 12.90
CA ASN A 544 -20.05 -13.13 13.82
C ASN A 544 -20.77 -14.10 14.76
N SER A 545 -20.30 -15.35 14.80
CA SER A 545 -20.77 -16.40 15.70
C SER A 545 -22.31 -16.54 15.79
N ALA A 546 -22.99 -16.52 14.64
CA ALA A 546 -24.45 -16.66 14.57
C ALA A 546 -24.91 -17.41 13.31
N ALA A 547 -26.15 -17.90 13.33
CA ALA A 547 -26.75 -18.63 12.22
C ALA A 547 -27.11 -17.70 11.05
N TYR A 548 -26.30 -17.75 9.99
CA TYR A 548 -26.48 -16.96 8.76
C TYR A 548 -26.28 -17.80 7.51
N LEU A 549 -25.13 -18.47 7.42
CA LEU A 549 -24.68 -19.18 6.22
C LEU A 549 -25.52 -20.43 5.91
N GLU A 550 -25.73 -20.66 4.62
CA GLU A 550 -26.43 -21.82 4.08
C GLU A 550 -25.86 -22.21 2.70
N ASN A 551 -26.27 -23.39 2.21
CA ASN A 551 -25.89 -23.85 0.88
C ASN A 551 -26.59 -23.02 -0.20
N GLU A 552 -25.94 -22.86 -1.34
CA GLU A 552 -26.44 -22.10 -2.50
C GLU A 552 -26.67 -20.61 -2.20
N LEU A 553 -25.99 -20.08 -1.17
CA LEU A 553 -26.01 -18.66 -0.83
C LEU A 553 -24.93 -17.89 -1.61
N ALA A 554 -25.29 -16.75 -2.17
CA ALA A 554 -24.35 -15.76 -2.67
C ALA A 554 -24.44 -14.46 -1.86
N VAL A 555 -23.31 -13.81 -1.63
CA VAL A 555 -23.22 -12.50 -0.96
C VAL A 555 -22.35 -11.58 -1.80
N GLN A 556 -22.81 -10.37 -2.05
CA GLN A 556 -22.09 -9.32 -2.75
C GLN A 556 -21.73 -8.20 -1.77
N ILE A 557 -20.54 -7.62 -1.92
CA ILE A 557 -20.05 -6.47 -1.15
C ILE A 557 -19.47 -5.41 -2.11
N ALA A 558 -19.88 -4.13 -1.96
CA ALA A 558 -19.44 -3.00 -2.79
C ALA A 558 -19.57 -1.64 -2.04
N ALA A 559 -18.71 -0.66 -2.35
CA ALA A 559 -18.69 0.68 -1.72
C ALA A 559 -19.22 1.82 -2.61
N ASP A 560 -19.02 1.74 -3.93
CA ASP A 560 -19.50 2.72 -4.92
C ASP A 560 -20.78 2.23 -5.60
N PRO A 561 -21.67 3.12 -6.09
CA PRO A 561 -22.80 2.67 -6.88
C PRO A 561 -22.27 1.95 -8.12
N GLU A 562 -22.69 0.70 -8.22
CA GLU A 562 -22.53 -0.23 -9.33
C GLU A 562 -22.77 0.35 -10.72
N TRP A 563 -23.50 1.47 -10.79
CA TRP A 563 -24.05 2.04 -11.99
C TRP A 563 -23.38 3.32 -12.48
N LEU A 564 -22.45 3.95 -11.76
CA LEU A 564 -21.83 5.21 -12.18
C LEU A 564 -20.33 5.25 -11.87
N ALA A 565 -19.51 5.38 -12.92
CA ALA A 565 -18.06 5.55 -12.81
C ALA A 565 -17.55 6.77 -13.59
N LEU A 566 -16.55 7.46 -13.06
CA LEU A 566 -15.91 8.62 -13.70
C LEU A 566 -14.60 8.22 -14.39
N ASN A 567 -14.25 8.87 -15.49
CA ASN A 567 -12.97 8.62 -16.20
C ASN A 567 -11.74 9.22 -15.49
N HIS A 568 -11.92 10.29 -14.73
CA HIS A 568 -10.88 10.99 -13.98
C HIS A 568 -11.48 11.52 -12.68
N LEU A 569 -10.68 11.55 -11.61
CA LEU A 569 -11.10 12.01 -10.28
C LEU A 569 -10.51 13.38 -9.89
N GLY A 570 -9.83 14.07 -10.81
CA GLY A 570 -9.27 15.39 -10.54
C GLY A 570 -8.25 15.83 -11.58
N GLY A 571 -7.74 17.05 -11.41
CA GLY A 571 -6.68 17.60 -12.25
C GLY A 571 -6.49 19.11 -12.08
N THR A 572 -5.59 19.66 -12.90
CA THR A 572 -5.28 21.10 -12.94
C THR A 572 -5.64 21.69 -14.30
N LEU A 573 -6.45 22.76 -14.30
CA LEU A 573 -6.84 23.51 -15.50
C LEU A 573 -6.24 24.91 -15.51
N TYR A 574 -5.46 25.22 -16.53
CA TYR A 574 -5.00 26.58 -16.78
C TYR A 574 -6.16 27.49 -17.20
N ASN A 575 -6.01 28.80 -16.97
CA ASN A 575 -7.01 29.80 -17.33
C ASN A 575 -7.46 29.67 -18.81
N GLY A 576 -8.77 29.63 -19.02
CA GLY A 576 -9.39 29.46 -20.34
C GLY A 576 -9.41 28.02 -20.87
N THR A 577 -9.01 27.03 -20.07
CA THR A 577 -9.05 25.61 -20.46
C THR A 577 -10.18 24.86 -19.75
N SER A 578 -10.53 23.70 -20.30
CA SER A 578 -11.62 22.86 -19.82
C SER A 578 -11.22 21.38 -19.83
N ALA A 579 -11.78 20.60 -18.91
CA ALA A 579 -11.74 19.15 -18.90
C ALA A 579 -13.14 18.57 -19.12
N VAL A 580 -13.22 17.44 -19.81
CA VAL A 580 -14.44 16.66 -19.97
C VAL A 580 -14.40 15.50 -18.99
N ILE A 581 -15.32 15.50 -18.05
CA ILE A 581 -15.55 14.40 -17.12
C ILE A 581 -16.59 13.49 -17.77
N ILE A 582 -16.20 12.25 -18.08
CA ILE A 582 -17.08 11.25 -18.67
C ILE A 582 -17.68 10.43 -17.55
N LEU A 583 -19.01 10.40 -17.52
CA LEU A 583 -19.82 9.58 -16.65
C LEU A 583 -20.15 8.30 -17.41
N ASN A 584 -19.61 7.18 -16.96
CA ASN A 584 -19.94 5.85 -17.48
C ASN A 584 -21.05 5.29 -16.61
N ILE A 585 -22.24 5.20 -17.19
CA ILE A 585 -23.43 4.67 -16.56
C ILE A 585 -23.59 3.21 -16.98
N ASP A 586 -23.70 2.30 -16.03
CA ASP A 586 -23.92 0.87 -16.26
C ASP A 586 -25.22 0.43 -15.59
N THR A 587 -26.18 -0.04 -16.38
CA THR A 587 -27.47 -0.51 -15.87
C THR A 587 -27.61 -2.02 -15.88
N ASP A 588 -26.51 -2.76 -16.05
CA ASP A 588 -26.52 -4.21 -15.89
C ASP A 588 -27.08 -4.59 -14.52
N GLU A 589 -28.10 -5.46 -14.53
CA GLU A 589 -28.79 -5.98 -13.35
C GLU A 589 -29.52 -4.94 -12.48
N LEU A 590 -29.69 -3.70 -12.95
CA LEU A 590 -30.48 -2.70 -12.24
C LEU A 590 -31.99 -2.88 -12.44
N GLU A 591 -32.74 -2.79 -11.34
CA GLU A 591 -34.20 -2.68 -11.36
C GLU A 591 -34.69 -1.40 -12.05
N LEU A 592 -35.97 -1.42 -12.46
CA LEU A 592 -36.64 -0.20 -12.92
C LEU A 592 -36.87 0.74 -11.72
N GLY A 593 -36.46 1.98 -11.85
CA GLY A 593 -36.58 2.94 -10.76
C GLY A 593 -35.70 4.16 -10.92
N GLU A 594 -35.75 5.03 -9.92
CA GLU A 594 -34.86 6.18 -9.82
C GLU A 594 -33.69 5.86 -8.90
N TYR A 595 -32.49 6.17 -9.38
CA TYR A 595 -31.24 6.10 -8.66
C TYR A 595 -30.67 7.51 -8.62
N SER A 596 -30.06 7.91 -7.51
CA SER A 596 -29.35 9.19 -7.44
C SER A 596 -27.96 9.06 -6.84
N MET A 597 -27.07 9.93 -7.26
CA MET A 597 -25.72 10.09 -6.74
C MET A 597 -25.34 11.57 -6.78
N ASP A 598 -24.60 12.04 -5.81
CA ASP A 598 -24.06 13.40 -5.79
C ASP A 598 -22.59 13.37 -6.22
N MET A 599 -22.23 14.04 -7.32
CA MET A 599 -20.83 14.29 -7.67
C MET A 599 -20.36 15.56 -6.97
N VAL A 600 -19.51 15.41 -5.96
CA VAL A 600 -18.90 16.49 -5.19
C VAL A 600 -17.59 16.89 -5.85
N ILE A 601 -17.48 18.16 -6.21
CA ILE A 601 -16.29 18.78 -6.81
C ILE A 601 -15.66 19.66 -5.75
N THR A 602 -14.50 19.30 -5.24
CA THR A 602 -13.67 20.18 -4.41
C THR A 602 -12.67 20.91 -5.28
N SER A 603 -12.42 22.20 -5.03
CA SER A 603 -11.51 22.99 -5.86
C SER A 603 -10.81 24.12 -5.09
N ASN A 604 -9.77 24.69 -5.69
CA ASN A 604 -9.09 25.88 -5.19
C ASN A 604 -9.76 27.22 -5.65
N ASP A 605 -10.98 27.20 -6.20
CA ASP A 605 -11.79 28.43 -6.40
C ASP A 605 -12.26 28.96 -5.03
N PRO A 606 -11.88 30.18 -4.61
CA PRO A 606 -12.24 30.72 -3.30
C PRO A 606 -13.74 30.96 -3.10
N ASN A 607 -14.53 31.08 -4.16
CA ASN A 607 -15.98 31.27 -4.07
C ASN A 607 -16.74 29.93 -4.14
N ASN A 608 -16.15 28.93 -4.77
CA ASN A 608 -16.72 27.61 -4.98
C ASN A 608 -15.72 26.50 -4.57
N PRO A 609 -15.28 26.46 -3.30
CA PRO A 609 -14.31 25.47 -2.85
C PRO A 609 -14.89 24.05 -2.86
N GLU A 610 -16.21 23.93 -2.83
CA GLU A 610 -16.96 22.69 -2.95
C GLU A 610 -18.27 22.98 -3.70
N VAL A 611 -18.57 22.19 -4.74
CA VAL A 611 -19.81 22.25 -5.51
C VAL A 611 -20.34 20.83 -5.69
N THR A 612 -21.63 20.63 -5.43
CA THR A 612 -22.28 19.32 -5.60
C THR A 612 -23.16 19.33 -6.85
N ILE A 613 -22.97 18.35 -7.73
CA ILE A 613 -23.81 18.10 -8.90
C ILE A 613 -24.64 16.84 -8.64
N PRO A 614 -25.96 16.97 -8.37
CA PRO A 614 -26.83 15.82 -8.27
C PRO A 614 -27.00 15.16 -9.64
N ILE A 615 -26.77 13.86 -9.68
CA ILE A 615 -26.92 12.98 -10.83
C ILE A 615 -28.08 12.03 -10.52
N VAL A 616 -29.15 12.12 -11.30
CA VAL A 616 -30.31 11.25 -11.22
C VAL A 616 -30.36 10.38 -12.46
N MET A 617 -30.57 9.08 -12.27
CA MET A 617 -30.77 8.11 -13.34
C MET A 617 -32.12 7.45 -13.16
N THR A 618 -32.93 7.41 -14.22
CA THR A 618 -34.16 6.64 -14.26
C THR A 618 -33.97 5.44 -15.18
N VAL A 619 -34.01 4.23 -14.61
CA VAL A 619 -34.02 2.98 -15.38
C VAL A 619 -35.47 2.64 -15.73
N THR A 620 -35.77 2.55 -17.02
CA THR A 620 -37.14 2.33 -17.52
C THR A 620 -37.12 1.49 -18.79
N ASN A 621 -38.20 0.75 -19.04
CA ASN A 621 -38.39 0.02 -20.30
C ASN A 621 -38.73 0.94 -21.48
N GLU A 622 -39.02 2.22 -21.22
CA GLU A 622 -39.40 3.21 -22.22
C GLU A 622 -38.48 4.42 -22.13
N ILE A 623 -37.58 4.59 -23.10
CA ILE A 623 -36.87 5.86 -23.26
C ILE A 623 -37.85 6.87 -23.85
N PRO A 624 -38.11 8.04 -23.23
CA PRO A 624 -38.93 9.08 -23.85
C PRO A 624 -38.39 9.49 -25.22
N VAL A 625 -39.29 9.78 -26.17
CA VAL A 625 -38.92 10.31 -27.48
C VAL A 625 -38.36 11.73 -27.30
N GLU A 626 -37.05 11.90 -27.51
CA GLU A 626 -36.41 13.20 -27.43
C GLU A 626 -36.37 13.87 -28.82
N PHE A 627 -36.66 15.17 -28.91
CA PHE A 627 -36.53 15.94 -30.15
C PHE A 627 -35.08 16.39 -30.35
N ALA A 628 -34.41 15.85 -31.39
CA ALA A 628 -33.11 16.34 -31.84
C ALA A 628 -33.22 17.70 -32.56
N SER A 629 -34.35 17.97 -33.23
CA SER A 629 -34.64 19.30 -33.80
C SER A 629 -36.13 19.48 -34.11
N LEU A 630 -36.59 20.74 -34.09
CA LEU A 630 -37.89 21.17 -34.62
C LEU A 630 -37.70 22.49 -35.37
N ILE A 631 -37.97 22.48 -36.67
CA ILE A 631 -37.82 23.62 -37.58
C ILE A 631 -39.16 23.88 -38.25
N ALA A 632 -39.59 25.15 -38.25
CA ALA A 632 -40.75 25.60 -39.02
C ALA A 632 -40.28 26.40 -40.25
N GLU A 633 -40.62 25.94 -41.44
CA GLU A 633 -40.33 26.62 -42.70
C GLU A 633 -41.62 27.22 -43.28
N ASN A 634 -41.58 28.52 -43.58
CA ASN A 634 -42.69 29.18 -44.26
C ASN A 634 -42.63 28.91 -45.76
N VAL A 635 -43.71 28.37 -46.32
CA VAL A 635 -43.92 28.21 -47.76
C VAL A 635 -45.21 28.96 -48.11
N LEU A 636 -45.39 29.37 -49.36
CA LEU A 636 -46.55 30.16 -49.77
C LEU A 636 -47.87 29.47 -49.33
N ASP A 637 -48.61 30.13 -48.45
CA ASP A 637 -49.87 29.68 -47.82
C ASP A 637 -49.79 28.45 -46.89
N GLU A 638 -48.58 27.95 -46.55
CA GLU A 638 -48.37 26.76 -45.70
C GLU A 638 -47.19 26.94 -44.72
N VAL A 639 -47.19 26.19 -43.61
CA VAL A 639 -46.02 26.05 -42.72
C VAL A 639 -45.62 24.59 -42.71
N ILE A 640 -44.39 24.30 -43.15
CA ILE A 640 -43.82 22.96 -43.09
C ILE A 640 -43.07 22.82 -41.77
N LEU A 641 -43.55 21.95 -40.89
CA LEU A 641 -42.81 21.52 -39.71
C LEU A 641 -41.91 20.36 -40.10
N LYS A 642 -40.61 20.51 -39.86
CA LYS A 642 -39.62 19.43 -39.97
C LYS A 642 -39.06 19.18 -38.58
N TRP A 643 -39.08 17.94 -38.14
CA TRP A 643 -38.47 17.58 -36.88
C TRP A 643 -37.68 16.29 -37.04
N GLN A 644 -36.74 16.10 -36.13
CA GLN A 644 -35.94 14.90 -36.00
C GLN A 644 -35.95 14.51 -34.53
N THR A 645 -36.06 13.22 -34.24
CA THR A 645 -35.91 12.70 -32.87
C THR A 645 -34.53 12.10 -32.69
N ALA A 646 -34.02 12.13 -31.45
CA ALA A 646 -32.76 11.48 -31.09
C ALA A 646 -32.96 9.97 -30.87
N SER A 647 -34.16 9.55 -30.47
CA SER A 647 -34.58 8.16 -30.29
C SER A 647 -35.87 7.85 -31.10
N GLU A 648 -36.00 6.64 -31.65
CA GLU A 648 -37.15 6.23 -32.49
C GLU A 648 -37.91 5.00 -31.96
N THR A 649 -37.47 4.39 -30.85
CA THR A 649 -37.86 3.01 -30.48
C THR A 649 -39.29 2.84 -29.94
N ASN A 650 -39.96 3.89 -29.48
CA ASN A 650 -41.33 3.83 -28.93
C ASN A 650 -42.25 4.96 -29.45
N ASN A 651 -41.89 5.59 -30.57
CA ASN A 651 -42.65 6.69 -31.14
C ASN A 651 -44.00 6.21 -31.73
N MET A 652 -45.11 6.46 -31.03
CA MET A 652 -46.47 6.13 -31.49
C MET A 652 -47.15 7.27 -32.27
N GLY A 653 -46.43 8.35 -32.55
CA GLY A 653 -46.92 9.54 -33.24
C GLY A 653 -46.70 10.82 -32.44
N PHE A 654 -46.92 11.96 -33.10
CA PHE A 654 -46.80 13.29 -32.49
C PHE A 654 -48.15 13.99 -32.54
N GLU A 655 -48.54 14.61 -31.43
CA GLU A 655 -49.60 15.60 -31.44
C GLU A 655 -49.00 16.95 -31.86
N VAL A 656 -49.61 17.57 -32.88
CA VAL A 656 -49.20 18.90 -33.36
C VAL A 656 -50.31 19.87 -32.98
N GLU A 657 -50.05 20.64 -31.93
CA GLU A 657 -50.93 21.71 -31.51
C GLU A 657 -50.52 23.02 -32.18
N LYS A 658 -51.50 23.83 -32.59
CA LYS A 658 -51.25 25.19 -33.09
C LYS A 658 -51.95 26.20 -32.18
N SER A 659 -51.36 27.38 -32.03
CA SER A 659 -52.02 28.51 -31.38
C SER A 659 -52.00 29.72 -32.31
N GLU A 660 -53.16 30.35 -32.52
CA GLU A 660 -53.31 31.48 -33.44
C GLU A 660 -52.94 32.84 -32.81
N LYS A 661 -52.61 32.88 -31.50
CA LYS A 661 -52.07 34.08 -30.82
C LYS A 661 -51.58 33.79 -29.40
N LEU A 662 -50.40 34.31 -29.07
CA LEU A 662 -50.00 34.57 -27.68
C LEU A 662 -50.97 35.62 -27.09
N ASN A 663 -51.79 35.24 -26.12
CA ASN A 663 -52.43 36.23 -25.25
C ASN A 663 -51.39 36.77 -24.25
N VAL A 664 -51.48 38.06 -23.95
CA VAL A 664 -50.49 38.89 -23.23
C VAL A 664 -50.14 38.40 -21.80
N ASN A 665 -50.79 37.33 -21.32
CA ASN A 665 -50.58 36.74 -19.99
C ASN A 665 -49.83 35.39 -20.02
N GLY A 666 -49.25 34.97 -21.15
CA GLY A 666 -48.40 33.77 -21.21
C GLY A 666 -49.15 32.44 -21.03
N GLN A 667 -50.49 32.44 -21.02
CA GLN A 667 -51.28 31.23 -21.20
C GLN A 667 -51.66 31.08 -22.68
N THR A 668 -51.13 30.05 -23.30
CA THR A 668 -51.52 29.59 -24.64
C THR A 668 -52.75 28.69 -24.51
N ASP A 669 -53.86 29.10 -25.12
CA ASP A 669 -54.92 28.16 -25.47
C ASP A 669 -54.45 27.41 -26.72
N TRP A 670 -54.08 26.16 -26.54
CA TRP A 670 -53.73 25.22 -27.60
C TRP A 670 -55.01 24.64 -28.22
N SER A 671 -55.06 24.48 -29.54
CA SER A 671 -56.21 23.93 -30.27
C SER A 671 -55.84 22.84 -31.24
#